data_AF-A0A820DNM5-F1
#
_entry.id   AF-A0A820DNM5-F1
#
_cell.length_a   1.000
_cell.length_b   1.000
_cell.length_c   1.000
_cell.angle_alpha   90.00
_cell.angle_beta   90.00
_cell.angle_gamma   90.00
#
_symmetry.space_group_name_H-M   'P 1'
#
loop_
_entity.id
_entity.type
_entity.pdbx_description
1 polymer ?
#
loop_
_entity_poly.entity_id
_entity_poly.type
_entity_poly.pdbx_seq_one_letter_code
_entity_poly.pdbx_strand_id
1 'polypeptide(L)'
;MISYCPEIYSGAYQFCFDTMNGTQQIGYIRPIWLDKPTEVLPTRNEWLTCIRLPIKQDKQGDGLQRNFDDIQPILLLFLNRLRQIEIIHENNNRLVSICSKFTRIDHAQGQIIELQERTTQTATVMKQFWLVMKLSEVKCDVESTTIAIAHPLNPIDQCSSRQVLSTQPLFAYLPLRSYGFRFILQADFEITASRQEILRDNRWNDWLKSEMIQLFPLTYERFQHLPTLLAQCKFDFHQTPTNPLTKIQTLKYFLKLIPTRNEIDPYFNIFVDKSIQCLMGIIRLPVFCHDDDDDDDEQHIDWVLPSQCVLIRDTFIRKIFSQDLLLSHFNSYYLHDEFLKECYEQILIKLGFHRLDFGDILKLIRTLYKQNDQVHSTKTTNIEQIAQWLLCIDYSLQQERERPGFNNDDDNDENEMTTMNELKQLKIIPLRHQSRLVSFDEFEERTILFPLDKSIKFEKHLKIILDDLPTIDNRLLDYIEDKYPRRIDSVKTLLTNLGLCDARNIRRIYSSHILPVINDDSQWSKKSDAILIAYLICIYKELYAPNPETFTYEMEKLKTKMIIKTRDGKFVRLDIDKTIIHLTSLYGCSKSLEYLKLSNHQFTFISNDYIQQYQNELFYHDREKQKFVIFLNELNLYDFFQMKYIDKGFINVEKLVDSPWANEISSISELIHEPFIIKDWYSDEFERLISSKDNDIQQSSVICTRTRYMNMPPIKGVESSFLRLLRQHSWIPVVGGKLFKPTDVYCLKSNHQFHRYVPHVDLVKVPLKDVDFMFNILGLRKEITSMTMFELFMKWSCNLDRDSLYHIINFHVNLPENETIPCTMLRTTRQSCLDKIENIRQVYQTIISNNQTHRLLLRFRLWSIVFVPRTGNLGDFLYVDEVIWHDPHSLLDITNNTTLTSRNSSMQYTFIRPYYGQNPTLSSFFIDLLHVKQQPTLEDYLPLLSNVINRKKEYIWRCIDVITRLAFAQNKQTLVRGVFAKTLTEI
;
A
#
# COMPACT_ATOMS: atom_id res chain seq x y z
N MET A 1 -33.06 -71.96 -24.43
CA MET A 1 -34.06 -72.62 -25.29
C MET A 1 -35.44 -72.51 -24.65
N ILE A 2 -36.43 -72.01 -25.40
CA ILE A 2 -37.78 -71.64 -24.91
C ILE A 2 -38.78 -72.81 -25.00
N SER A 3 -38.48 -73.85 -25.79
CA SER A 3 -39.32 -75.04 -25.96
C SER A 3 -38.53 -76.34 -25.88
N TYR A 4 -39.11 -77.42 -25.37
CA TYR A 4 -38.51 -78.76 -25.37
C TYR A 4 -38.77 -79.55 -26.65
N CYS A 5 -39.81 -79.18 -27.41
CA CYS A 5 -40.23 -79.88 -28.63
C CYS A 5 -40.75 -78.87 -29.68
N PRO A 6 -39.87 -78.05 -30.28
CA PRO A 6 -40.26 -77.18 -31.39
C PRO A 6 -40.71 -78.02 -32.60
N GLU A 7 -41.84 -77.65 -33.19
CA GLU A 7 -42.43 -78.30 -34.37
C GLU A 7 -42.43 -77.32 -35.55
N ILE A 8 -42.12 -77.80 -36.75
CA ILE A 8 -42.02 -77.00 -37.97
C ILE A 8 -42.90 -77.64 -39.05
N TYR A 9 -43.79 -76.83 -39.63
CA TYR A 9 -44.67 -77.19 -40.73
C TYR A 9 -44.45 -76.20 -41.88
N SER A 10 -43.88 -76.64 -43.00
CA SER A 10 -43.59 -75.77 -44.16
C SER A 10 -43.91 -76.50 -45.45
N GLY A 11 -45.00 -76.12 -46.12
CA GLY A 11 -45.48 -76.84 -47.30
C GLY A 11 -45.70 -78.34 -47.05
N ALA A 12 -44.86 -79.19 -47.65
CA ALA A 12 -44.87 -80.65 -47.48
C ALA A 12 -44.00 -81.15 -46.31
N TYR A 13 -43.19 -80.28 -45.69
CA TYR A 13 -42.27 -80.64 -44.61
C TYR A 13 -42.96 -80.53 -43.25
N GLN A 14 -42.93 -81.59 -42.46
CA GLN A 14 -43.49 -81.65 -41.10
C GLN A 14 -42.57 -82.44 -40.18
N PHE A 15 -41.91 -81.75 -39.25
CA PHE A 15 -40.98 -82.40 -38.32
C PHE A 15 -40.86 -81.61 -37.00
N CYS A 16 -40.38 -82.27 -35.96
CA CYS A 16 -40.06 -81.65 -34.67
C CYS A 16 -38.63 -81.96 -34.23
N PHE A 17 -38.17 -81.27 -33.18
CA PHE A 17 -36.95 -81.62 -32.46
C PHE A 17 -37.29 -81.92 -31.01
N ASP A 18 -37.16 -83.17 -30.57
CA ASP A 18 -37.48 -83.55 -29.20
C ASP A 18 -36.21 -83.66 -28.34
N THR A 19 -36.23 -83.00 -27.19
CA THR A 19 -35.13 -83.04 -26.20
C THR A 19 -35.44 -83.81 -24.94
N MET A 20 -36.69 -84.22 -24.73
CA MET A 20 -37.13 -84.90 -23.51
C MET A 20 -37.07 -86.43 -23.67
N ASN A 21 -37.36 -86.93 -24.86
CA ASN A 21 -37.37 -88.37 -25.15
C ASN A 21 -35.97 -88.86 -25.58
N GLY A 22 -35.03 -88.84 -24.63
CA GLY A 22 -33.59 -89.02 -24.81
C GLY A 22 -33.08 -90.42 -25.21
N THR A 23 -33.87 -91.29 -25.83
CA THR A 23 -33.40 -92.64 -26.21
C THR A 23 -32.98 -92.74 -27.68
N GLN A 24 -33.34 -91.80 -28.55
CA GLN A 24 -32.89 -91.79 -29.95
C GLN A 24 -32.60 -90.36 -30.48
N GLN A 25 -31.34 -89.93 -30.36
CA GLN A 25 -30.61 -88.96 -31.19
C GLN A 25 -30.67 -87.44 -30.86
N ILE A 26 -29.51 -86.88 -30.50
CA ILE A 26 -28.98 -85.49 -30.64
C ILE A 26 -29.94 -84.28 -30.46
N GLY A 27 -31.00 -84.39 -29.66
CA GLY A 27 -31.84 -83.26 -29.22
C GLY A 27 -32.23 -82.29 -30.35
N TYR A 28 -31.84 -81.01 -30.23
CA TYR A 28 -32.17 -79.94 -31.20
C TYR A 28 -31.49 -80.03 -32.58
N ILE A 29 -30.70 -81.07 -32.86
CA ILE A 29 -29.96 -81.22 -34.12
C ILE A 29 -30.68 -82.22 -35.05
N ARG A 30 -31.26 -83.27 -34.47
CA ARG A 30 -32.02 -84.38 -35.09
C ARG A 30 -33.46 -84.03 -35.53
N PRO A 31 -33.84 -83.67 -36.78
CA PRO A 31 -35.28 -83.53 -37.09
C PRO A 31 -35.98 -84.90 -37.05
N ILE A 32 -37.17 -84.95 -36.45
CA ILE A 32 -38.04 -86.12 -36.35
C ILE A 32 -39.31 -85.83 -37.14
N TRP A 33 -39.58 -86.62 -38.19
CA TRP A 33 -40.76 -86.43 -39.03
C TRP A 33 -42.07 -86.67 -38.26
N LEU A 34 -43.07 -85.83 -38.51
CA LEU A 34 -44.40 -85.91 -37.93
C LEU A 34 -45.40 -86.35 -39.01
N ASP A 35 -46.16 -87.42 -38.74
CA ASP A 35 -47.23 -87.88 -39.64
C ASP A 35 -48.48 -86.98 -39.57
N LYS A 36 -48.73 -86.41 -38.38
CA LYS A 36 -49.86 -85.51 -38.08
C LYS A 36 -49.44 -84.46 -37.05
N PRO A 37 -50.02 -83.25 -37.08
CA PRO A 37 -49.74 -82.23 -36.09
C PRO A 37 -50.27 -82.62 -34.71
N THR A 38 -49.50 -82.31 -33.67
CA THR A 38 -49.82 -82.64 -32.26
C THR A 38 -51.06 -81.90 -31.74
N GLU A 39 -51.35 -80.73 -32.30
CA GLU A 39 -52.51 -79.89 -32.01
C GLU A 39 -53.14 -79.35 -33.30
N VAL A 40 -54.35 -78.78 -33.18
CA VAL A 40 -55.02 -78.12 -34.31
C VAL A 40 -54.22 -76.86 -34.68
N LEU A 41 -53.63 -76.87 -35.87
CA LEU A 41 -52.95 -75.71 -36.43
C LEU A 41 -53.97 -74.74 -37.04
N PRO A 42 -53.64 -73.44 -37.16
CA PRO A 42 -54.43 -72.48 -37.93
C PRO A 42 -54.64 -72.98 -39.37
N THR A 43 -55.70 -72.54 -40.05
CA THR A 43 -56.05 -72.99 -41.40
C THR A 43 -54.85 -72.85 -42.35
N ARG A 44 -54.45 -73.93 -43.07
CA ARG A 44 -53.26 -73.90 -43.97
C ARG A 44 -53.28 -72.79 -45.03
N ASN A 45 -54.44 -72.23 -45.35
CA ASN A 45 -54.56 -71.15 -46.32
C ASN A 45 -54.05 -69.79 -45.78
N GLU A 46 -53.75 -69.69 -44.48
CA GLU A 46 -53.34 -68.46 -43.81
C GLU A 46 -51.81 -68.34 -43.64
N TRP A 47 -51.04 -69.40 -43.93
CA TRP A 47 -49.59 -69.42 -43.71
C TRP A 47 -48.84 -70.37 -44.67
N LEU A 48 -47.63 -69.98 -45.09
CA LEU A 48 -46.72 -70.85 -45.87
C LEU A 48 -45.87 -71.76 -44.99
N THR A 49 -45.42 -71.22 -43.85
CA THR A 49 -44.61 -71.89 -42.84
C THR A 49 -45.15 -71.55 -41.45
N CYS A 50 -45.37 -72.56 -40.62
CA CYS A 50 -45.74 -72.44 -39.22
C CYS A 50 -44.65 -73.09 -38.35
N ILE A 51 -44.11 -72.33 -37.40
CA ILE A 51 -43.17 -72.82 -36.39
C ILE A 51 -43.90 -72.77 -35.04
N ARG A 52 -44.23 -73.94 -34.49
CA ARG A 52 -44.89 -74.06 -33.19
C ARG A 52 -43.83 -74.31 -32.12
N LEU A 53 -43.82 -73.46 -31.10
CA LEU A 53 -42.86 -73.50 -30.00
C LEU A 53 -43.59 -73.69 -28.65
N PRO A 54 -43.84 -74.93 -28.21
CA PRO A 54 -44.41 -75.19 -26.89
C PRO A 54 -43.55 -74.61 -25.77
N ILE A 55 -44.02 -73.57 -25.08
CA ILE A 55 -43.19 -72.81 -24.12
C ILE A 55 -42.98 -73.63 -22.83
N LYS A 56 -41.72 -73.74 -22.37
CA LYS A 56 -41.38 -74.37 -21.08
C LYS A 56 -42.06 -73.66 -19.91
N GLN A 57 -42.59 -74.40 -18.94
CA GLN A 57 -43.28 -73.84 -17.76
C GLN A 57 -42.43 -72.78 -17.04
N ASP A 58 -41.14 -73.03 -16.83
CA ASP A 58 -40.20 -72.09 -16.17
C ASP A 58 -39.92 -70.80 -16.98
N LYS A 59 -40.39 -70.74 -18.22
CA LYS A 59 -40.27 -69.59 -19.13
C LYS A 59 -41.62 -68.94 -19.42
N GLN A 60 -42.72 -69.47 -18.88
CA GLN A 60 -44.03 -68.86 -18.94
C GLN A 60 -44.13 -67.77 -17.87
N GLY A 61 -44.18 -66.51 -18.29
CA GLY A 61 -44.31 -65.35 -17.41
C GLY A 61 -44.17 -64.03 -18.17
N ASP A 62 -44.34 -62.91 -17.46
CA ASP A 62 -44.34 -61.55 -18.01
C ASP A 62 -43.07 -61.22 -18.83
N GLY A 63 -41.94 -61.84 -18.51
CA GLY A 63 -40.68 -61.63 -19.24
C GLY A 63 -40.74 -62.05 -20.71
N LEU A 64 -41.57 -63.04 -21.08
CA LEU A 64 -41.75 -63.41 -22.49
C LEU A 64 -42.64 -62.42 -23.23
N GLN A 65 -43.70 -61.92 -22.58
CA GLN A 65 -44.59 -60.90 -23.15
C GLN A 65 -43.81 -59.61 -23.43
N ARG A 66 -42.99 -59.15 -22.48
CA ARG A 66 -42.11 -57.99 -22.65
C ARG A 66 -41.21 -58.09 -23.88
N ASN A 67 -40.65 -59.28 -24.17
CA ASN A 67 -39.81 -59.48 -25.35
C ASN A 67 -40.57 -59.31 -26.68
N PHE A 68 -41.88 -59.58 -26.71
CA PHE A 68 -42.73 -59.34 -27.89
C PHE A 68 -43.18 -57.88 -27.96
N ASP A 69 -43.42 -57.24 -26.81
CA ASP A 69 -43.70 -55.81 -26.72
C ASP A 69 -42.49 -54.95 -27.18
N ASP A 70 -41.27 -55.46 -27.00
CA ASP A 70 -40.02 -54.82 -27.46
C ASP A 70 -39.82 -54.85 -28.99
N ILE A 71 -40.67 -55.57 -29.75
CA ILE A 71 -40.57 -55.62 -31.22
C ILE A 71 -41.02 -54.29 -31.81
N GLN A 72 -40.10 -53.63 -32.52
CA GLN A 72 -40.34 -52.31 -33.09
C GLN A 72 -40.61 -52.35 -34.61
N PRO A 73 -41.43 -51.43 -35.16
CA PRO A 73 -41.68 -51.32 -36.60
C PRO A 73 -40.40 -51.15 -37.44
N ILE A 74 -39.37 -50.52 -36.85
CA ILE A 74 -38.08 -50.21 -37.49
C ILE A 74 -37.35 -51.45 -38.02
N LEU A 75 -37.65 -52.65 -37.50
CA LEU A 75 -37.10 -53.91 -38.00
C LEU A 75 -37.40 -54.15 -39.48
N LEU A 76 -38.53 -53.64 -39.99
CA LEU A 76 -38.93 -53.80 -41.38
C LEU A 76 -38.15 -52.90 -42.35
N LEU A 77 -37.45 -51.88 -41.86
CA LEU A 77 -36.89 -50.77 -42.66
C LEU A 77 -35.96 -51.23 -43.79
N PHE A 78 -35.09 -52.21 -43.52
CA PHE A 78 -34.10 -52.70 -44.48
C PHE A 78 -34.31 -54.16 -44.91
N LEU A 79 -35.39 -54.80 -44.48
CA LEU A 79 -35.69 -56.16 -44.91
C LEU A 79 -36.15 -56.18 -46.37
N ASN A 80 -35.66 -57.17 -47.14
CA ASN A 80 -35.92 -57.24 -48.58
C ASN A 80 -37.31 -57.81 -48.90
N ARG A 81 -37.79 -58.76 -48.09
CA ARG A 81 -39.02 -59.54 -48.38
C ARG A 81 -40.12 -59.35 -47.34
N LEU A 82 -39.76 -59.21 -46.06
CA LEU A 82 -40.74 -59.07 -44.99
C LEU A 82 -41.33 -57.65 -45.01
N ARG A 83 -42.65 -57.55 -45.20
CA ARG A 83 -43.38 -56.26 -45.30
C ARG A 83 -44.32 -56.01 -44.14
N GLN A 84 -44.72 -57.06 -43.42
CA GLN A 84 -45.66 -56.96 -42.32
C GLN A 84 -45.28 -57.95 -41.22
N ILE A 85 -45.41 -57.53 -39.97
CA ILE A 85 -45.34 -58.37 -38.76
C ILE A 85 -46.63 -58.16 -38.00
N GLU A 86 -47.26 -59.25 -37.56
CA GLU A 86 -48.49 -59.22 -36.78
C GLU A 86 -48.31 -60.12 -35.56
N ILE A 87 -48.53 -59.55 -34.36
CA ILE A 87 -48.39 -60.22 -33.08
C ILE A 87 -49.79 -60.33 -32.49
N ILE A 88 -50.26 -61.55 -32.26
CA ILE A 88 -51.62 -61.83 -31.78
C ILE A 88 -51.51 -62.53 -30.42
N HIS A 89 -52.10 -61.94 -29.39
CA HIS A 89 -52.19 -62.53 -28.06
C HIS A 89 -53.57 -63.13 -27.84
N GLU A 90 -53.67 -64.46 -27.83
CA GLU A 90 -54.90 -65.19 -27.55
C GLU A 90 -54.94 -65.63 -26.08
N ASN A 91 -55.91 -65.12 -25.31
CA ASN A 91 -56.15 -65.55 -23.92
C ASN A 91 -57.38 -66.46 -23.88
N ASN A 92 -57.23 -67.69 -23.38
CA ASN A 92 -58.28 -68.72 -23.36
C ASN A 92 -59.63 -68.32 -22.71
N ASN A 93 -59.70 -67.21 -21.95
CA ASN A 93 -60.90 -66.77 -21.22
C ASN A 93 -61.39 -65.33 -21.55
N ARG A 94 -60.81 -64.60 -22.51
CA ARG A 94 -61.29 -63.25 -22.88
C ARG A 94 -61.38 -63.10 -24.40
N LEU A 95 -62.55 -62.70 -24.90
CA LEU A 95 -62.89 -62.42 -26.31
C LEU A 95 -62.07 -61.27 -26.97
N VAL A 96 -60.97 -60.82 -26.36
CA VAL A 96 -60.16 -59.70 -26.85
C VAL A 96 -58.75 -60.20 -27.11
N SER A 97 -58.44 -60.44 -28.38
CA SER A 97 -57.06 -60.60 -28.85
C SER A 97 -56.40 -59.23 -28.94
N ILE A 98 -55.31 -59.03 -28.19
CA ILE A 98 -54.45 -57.85 -28.41
C ILE A 98 -53.64 -58.13 -29.66
N CYS A 99 -53.79 -57.29 -30.69
CA CYS A 99 -53.04 -57.40 -31.93
C CYS A 99 -52.18 -56.16 -32.13
N SER A 100 -50.88 -56.37 -32.31
CA SER A 100 -49.91 -55.35 -32.73
C SER A 100 -49.47 -55.67 -34.15
N LYS A 101 -49.76 -54.75 -35.08
CA LYS A 101 -49.49 -54.91 -36.52
C LYS A 101 -48.53 -53.83 -37.00
N PHE A 102 -47.39 -54.27 -37.51
CA PHE A 102 -46.36 -53.43 -38.11
C PHE A 102 -46.38 -53.63 -39.62
N THR A 103 -46.44 -52.55 -40.41
CA THR A 103 -46.48 -52.63 -41.89
C THR A 103 -45.51 -51.63 -42.50
N ARG A 104 -44.78 -52.06 -43.54
CA ARG A 104 -43.88 -51.22 -44.34
C ARG A 104 -44.48 -50.91 -45.71
N ILE A 105 -44.47 -49.64 -46.08
CA ILE A 105 -44.91 -49.14 -47.38
C ILE A 105 -43.77 -48.33 -48.00
N ASP A 106 -43.41 -48.66 -49.24
CA ASP A 106 -42.34 -48.00 -49.97
C ASP A 106 -42.96 -46.98 -50.96
N HIS A 107 -42.61 -45.71 -50.80
CA HIS A 107 -43.01 -44.59 -51.66
C HIS A 107 -41.84 -44.13 -52.54
N ALA A 108 -42.12 -43.41 -53.63
CA ALA A 108 -41.11 -42.83 -54.52
C ALA A 108 -39.99 -43.81 -54.91
N GLN A 109 -40.38 -45.02 -55.36
CA GLN A 109 -39.46 -46.11 -55.72
C GLN A 109 -38.53 -46.56 -54.58
N GLY A 110 -38.99 -46.47 -53.33
CA GLY A 110 -38.25 -46.92 -52.15
C GLY A 110 -37.31 -45.88 -51.54
N GLN A 111 -37.41 -44.61 -51.97
CA GLN A 111 -36.68 -43.49 -51.38
C GLN A 111 -37.31 -43.02 -50.08
N ILE A 112 -38.64 -43.10 -49.96
CA ILE A 112 -39.35 -42.77 -48.72
C ILE A 112 -40.03 -44.04 -48.21
N ILE A 113 -39.74 -44.43 -46.97
CA ILE A 113 -40.31 -45.61 -46.34
C ILE A 113 -41.24 -45.16 -45.22
N GLU A 114 -42.49 -45.60 -45.29
CA GLU A 114 -43.50 -45.44 -44.24
C GLU A 114 -43.60 -46.74 -43.43
N LEU A 115 -43.41 -46.63 -42.12
CA LEU A 115 -43.64 -47.70 -41.15
C LEU A 115 -44.90 -47.36 -40.36
N GLN A 116 -45.89 -48.24 -40.42
CA GLN A 116 -47.14 -48.11 -39.68
C GLN A 116 -47.17 -49.09 -38.51
N GLU A 117 -47.60 -48.61 -37.36
CA GLU A 117 -47.89 -49.39 -36.17
C GLU A 117 -49.38 -49.23 -35.82
N ARG A 118 -50.07 -50.36 -35.68
CA ARG A 118 -51.46 -50.43 -35.26
C ARG A 118 -51.59 -51.39 -34.11
N THR A 119 -52.06 -50.88 -32.97
CA THR A 119 -52.30 -51.68 -31.77
C THR A 119 -53.78 -51.64 -31.45
N THR A 120 -54.42 -52.77 -31.16
CA THR A 120 -55.88 -52.83 -30.90
C THR A 120 -56.34 -51.98 -29.72
N GLN A 121 -55.42 -51.58 -28.82
CA GLN A 121 -55.70 -50.68 -27.69
C GLN A 121 -55.79 -49.20 -28.09
N THR A 122 -55.20 -48.81 -29.22
CA THR A 122 -55.16 -47.42 -29.70
C THR A 122 -55.81 -47.34 -31.07
N ALA A 123 -56.95 -46.64 -31.20
CA ALA A 123 -57.61 -46.44 -32.49
C ALA A 123 -56.77 -45.64 -33.51
N THR A 124 -55.64 -45.07 -33.06
CA THR A 124 -54.69 -44.28 -33.84
C THR A 124 -53.60 -45.15 -34.45
N VAL A 125 -53.34 -44.96 -35.75
CA VAL A 125 -52.21 -45.56 -36.46
C VAL A 125 -50.99 -44.66 -36.26
N MET A 126 -49.95 -45.17 -35.60
CA MET A 126 -48.67 -44.48 -35.51
C MET A 126 -47.91 -44.65 -36.83
N LYS A 127 -47.41 -43.55 -37.40
CA LYS A 127 -46.69 -43.55 -38.67
C LYS A 127 -45.29 -42.98 -38.50
N GLN A 128 -44.29 -43.66 -39.02
CA GLN A 128 -42.92 -43.20 -39.09
C GLN A 128 -42.46 -43.13 -40.53
N PHE A 129 -41.79 -42.04 -40.92
CA PHE A 129 -41.33 -41.79 -42.27
C PHE A 129 -39.81 -41.67 -42.29
N TRP A 130 -39.19 -42.32 -43.26
CA TRP A 130 -37.74 -42.41 -43.39
C TRP A 130 -37.31 -42.09 -44.81
N LEU A 131 -36.37 -41.16 -44.98
CA LEU A 131 -35.67 -40.94 -46.25
C LEU A 131 -34.49 -41.89 -46.33
N VAL A 132 -34.50 -42.79 -47.32
CA VAL A 132 -33.50 -43.86 -47.45
C VAL A 132 -32.67 -43.67 -48.72
N MET A 133 -31.37 -43.57 -48.54
CA MET A 133 -30.38 -43.56 -49.61
C MET A 133 -29.63 -44.88 -49.61
N LYS A 134 -29.48 -45.49 -50.78
CA LYS A 134 -28.81 -46.78 -50.95
C LYS A 134 -27.74 -46.67 -52.02
N LEU A 135 -26.63 -47.33 -51.78
CA LEU A 135 -25.53 -47.49 -52.70
C LEU A 135 -25.23 -48.99 -52.79
N SER A 136 -25.19 -49.50 -54.02
CA SER A 136 -24.87 -50.90 -54.30
C SER A 136 -23.49 -50.95 -54.94
N GLU A 137 -22.54 -51.59 -54.27
CA GLU A 137 -21.14 -51.64 -54.68
C GLU A 137 -20.63 -53.06 -54.75
N VAL A 138 -19.58 -53.25 -55.56
CA VAL A 138 -18.90 -54.54 -55.75
C VAL A 138 -17.46 -54.35 -55.33
N LYS A 139 -17.02 -55.10 -54.31
CA LYS A 139 -15.62 -55.19 -53.90
C LYS A 139 -15.06 -56.53 -54.36
N CYS A 140 -13.74 -56.61 -54.61
CA CYS A 140 -13.06 -57.75 -55.23
C CYS A 140 -13.31 -59.15 -54.64
N ASP A 141 -13.99 -59.28 -53.50
CA ASP A 141 -14.27 -60.54 -52.80
C ASP A 141 -15.77 -60.81 -52.53
N VAL A 142 -16.70 -59.95 -52.98
CA VAL A 142 -18.15 -60.09 -52.75
C VAL A 142 -18.95 -59.70 -54.00
N GLU A 143 -19.99 -60.49 -54.34
CA GLU A 143 -20.81 -60.28 -55.56
C GLU A 143 -21.53 -58.93 -55.59
N SER A 144 -22.08 -58.49 -54.46
CA SER A 144 -22.66 -57.16 -54.29
C SER A 144 -22.93 -56.88 -52.82
N THR A 145 -22.67 -55.66 -52.35
CA THR A 145 -23.05 -55.21 -51.01
C THR A 145 -23.87 -53.95 -51.09
N THR A 146 -24.85 -53.80 -50.19
CA THR A 146 -25.76 -52.65 -50.17
C THR A 146 -25.54 -51.86 -48.90
N ILE A 147 -25.06 -50.63 -49.07
CA ILE A 147 -24.87 -49.67 -48.00
C ILE A 147 -26.05 -48.70 -48.04
N ALA A 148 -26.64 -48.38 -46.89
CA ALA A 148 -27.77 -47.48 -46.82
C ALA A 148 -27.70 -46.51 -45.63
N ILE A 149 -28.23 -45.32 -45.83
CA ILE A 149 -28.50 -44.33 -44.78
C ILE A 149 -30.01 -44.08 -44.74
N ALA A 150 -30.62 -44.11 -43.56
CA ALA A 150 -32.01 -43.72 -43.37
C ALA A 150 -32.15 -42.56 -42.37
N HIS A 151 -32.68 -41.44 -42.84
CA HIS A 151 -32.97 -40.26 -42.04
C HIS A 151 -34.43 -40.24 -41.59
N PRO A 152 -34.72 -40.07 -40.30
CA PRO A 152 -36.10 -39.91 -39.82
C PRO A 152 -36.67 -38.58 -40.33
N LEU A 153 -37.94 -38.55 -40.75
CA LEU A 153 -38.59 -37.34 -41.28
C LEU A 153 -39.65 -36.76 -40.36
N ASN A 154 -40.23 -37.56 -39.45
CA ASN A 154 -41.21 -37.10 -38.47
C ASN A 154 -40.76 -35.89 -37.62
N PRO A 155 -39.48 -35.75 -37.22
CA PRO A 155 -39.07 -34.61 -36.39
C PRO A 155 -38.91 -33.28 -37.16
N ILE A 156 -39.08 -33.26 -38.48
CA ILE A 156 -38.87 -32.05 -39.29
C ILE A 156 -39.88 -30.94 -38.92
N ASP A 157 -41.12 -31.29 -38.59
CA ASP A 157 -42.15 -30.30 -38.22
C ASP A 157 -41.96 -29.70 -36.82
N GLN A 158 -41.20 -30.39 -35.96
CA GLN A 158 -40.90 -29.93 -34.59
C GLN A 158 -39.58 -29.12 -34.53
N CYS A 159 -38.95 -28.88 -35.68
CA CYS A 159 -37.60 -28.36 -35.80
C CYS A 159 -37.45 -26.88 -35.40
N SER A 160 -38.54 -26.20 -35.01
CA SER A 160 -38.54 -24.86 -34.40
C SER A 160 -38.07 -24.85 -32.93
N SER A 161 -37.84 -26.02 -32.33
CA SER A 161 -37.34 -26.15 -30.95
C SER A 161 -35.90 -26.66 -30.91
N ARG A 162 -35.14 -26.23 -29.89
CA ARG A 162 -33.74 -26.65 -29.64
C ARG A 162 -33.61 -28.10 -29.13
N GLN A 163 -34.62 -28.94 -29.39
CA GLN A 163 -34.65 -30.31 -28.92
C GLN A 163 -33.54 -31.15 -29.57
N VAL A 164 -32.81 -31.89 -28.74
CA VAL A 164 -31.78 -32.83 -29.19
C VAL A 164 -32.48 -34.00 -29.87
N LEU A 165 -32.14 -34.27 -31.13
CA LEU A 165 -32.65 -35.43 -31.86
C LEU A 165 -32.13 -36.72 -31.21
N SER A 166 -33.00 -37.72 -31.08
CA SER A 166 -32.63 -39.00 -30.48
C SER A 166 -31.64 -39.77 -31.34
N THR A 167 -30.66 -40.41 -30.69
CA THR A 167 -29.70 -41.26 -31.40
C THR A 167 -30.38 -42.52 -31.95
N GLN A 168 -29.88 -43.00 -33.08
CA GLN A 168 -30.39 -44.14 -33.82
C GLN A 168 -29.41 -45.31 -33.75
N PRO A 169 -29.90 -46.56 -33.71
CA PRO A 169 -29.04 -47.73 -33.70
C PRO A 169 -28.33 -47.92 -35.06
N LEU A 170 -27.13 -48.50 -35.03
CA LEU A 170 -26.45 -48.99 -36.23
C LEU A 170 -27.12 -50.31 -36.66
N PHE A 171 -27.27 -50.56 -37.96
CA PHE A 171 -27.87 -51.80 -38.45
C PHE A 171 -26.85 -52.66 -39.18
N ALA A 172 -26.97 -53.97 -38.93
CA ALA A 172 -26.43 -55.05 -39.75
C ALA A 172 -27.55 -56.07 -39.98
N TYR A 173 -28.47 -55.71 -40.89
CA TYR A 173 -29.80 -56.32 -41.11
C TYR A 173 -30.78 -56.15 -39.95
N LEU A 174 -30.30 -56.28 -38.71
CA LEU A 174 -31.02 -56.03 -37.47
C LEU A 174 -30.32 -54.92 -36.69
N PRO A 175 -31.05 -54.20 -35.80
CA PRO A 175 -30.48 -53.17 -34.96
C PRO A 175 -29.38 -53.71 -34.04
N LEU A 176 -28.26 -53.00 -33.99
CA LEU A 176 -27.18 -53.12 -33.00
C LEU A 176 -27.33 -51.99 -31.97
N ARG A 177 -26.29 -51.74 -31.17
CA ARG A 177 -26.26 -50.57 -30.29
C ARG A 177 -26.19 -49.25 -31.07
N SER A 178 -26.54 -48.16 -30.39
CA SER A 178 -26.29 -46.80 -30.88
C SER A 178 -24.80 -46.46 -30.79
N TYR A 179 -24.30 -45.75 -31.80
CA TYR A 179 -22.94 -45.21 -31.87
C TYR A 179 -22.92 -43.67 -31.88
N GLY A 180 -24.07 -43.03 -31.61
CA GLY A 180 -24.21 -41.57 -31.54
C GLY A 180 -24.75 -40.90 -32.82
N PHE A 181 -25.08 -41.67 -33.86
CA PHE A 181 -25.72 -41.14 -35.06
C PHE A 181 -27.18 -40.74 -34.80
N ARG A 182 -27.68 -39.72 -35.50
CA ARG A 182 -29.10 -39.28 -35.47
C ARG A 182 -29.92 -39.81 -36.64
N PHE A 183 -29.28 -40.64 -37.44
CA PHE A 183 -29.82 -41.35 -38.59
C PHE A 183 -29.32 -42.79 -38.53
N ILE A 184 -30.01 -43.70 -39.22
CA ILE A 184 -29.60 -45.10 -39.24
C ILE A 184 -28.59 -45.33 -40.35
N LEU A 185 -27.47 -45.94 -39.99
CA LEU A 185 -26.52 -46.52 -40.93
C LEU A 185 -26.79 -48.03 -41.04
N GLN A 186 -26.90 -48.53 -42.26
CA GLN A 186 -27.09 -49.96 -42.54
C GLN A 186 -26.01 -50.41 -43.52
N ALA A 187 -25.31 -51.47 -43.16
CA ALA A 187 -24.45 -52.24 -44.06
C ALA A 187 -24.27 -53.65 -43.49
N ASP A 188 -23.64 -54.51 -44.27
CA ASP A 188 -23.20 -55.85 -43.88
C ASP A 188 -21.91 -55.81 -43.04
N PHE A 189 -21.94 -55.06 -41.93
CA PHE A 189 -20.84 -55.02 -40.98
C PHE A 189 -20.56 -56.41 -40.39
N GLU A 190 -19.27 -56.73 -40.26
CA GLU A 190 -18.87 -57.87 -39.44
C GLU A 190 -18.96 -57.48 -37.96
N ILE A 191 -19.60 -58.36 -37.19
CA ILE A 191 -20.01 -58.12 -35.79
C ILE A 191 -19.46 -59.21 -34.88
N THR A 192 -19.39 -58.94 -33.58
CA THR A 192 -19.03 -59.94 -32.57
C THR A 192 -20.08 -61.04 -32.48
N ALA A 193 -19.70 -62.20 -31.92
CA ALA A 193 -20.62 -63.33 -31.74
C ALA A 193 -21.86 -63.00 -30.89
N SER A 194 -21.74 -62.04 -29.95
CA SER A 194 -22.88 -61.55 -29.16
C SER A 194 -23.82 -60.63 -29.93
N ARG A 195 -23.44 -60.19 -31.14
CA ARG A 195 -24.13 -59.18 -31.97
C ARG A 195 -24.37 -57.85 -31.23
N GLN A 196 -23.56 -57.53 -30.22
CA GLN A 196 -23.68 -56.29 -29.47
C GLN A 196 -22.88 -55.15 -30.11
N GLU A 197 -21.75 -55.46 -30.76
CA GLU A 197 -20.85 -54.47 -31.36
C GLU A 197 -20.29 -54.96 -32.70
N ILE A 198 -19.85 -54.00 -33.53
CA ILE A 198 -19.02 -54.27 -34.71
C ILE A 198 -17.62 -54.71 -34.32
N LEU A 199 -16.98 -55.53 -35.15
CA LEU A 199 -15.56 -55.84 -35.01
C LEU A 199 -14.71 -54.61 -35.34
N ARG A 200 -14.01 -54.11 -34.31
CA ARG A 200 -12.96 -53.09 -34.45
C ARG A 200 -11.72 -53.79 -35.05
N ASP A 201 -10.97 -53.10 -35.89
CA ASP A 201 -9.78 -53.62 -36.61
C ASP A 201 -10.08 -54.65 -37.72
N ASN A 202 -11.19 -54.44 -38.44
CA ASN A 202 -11.54 -55.22 -39.62
C ASN A 202 -11.49 -54.38 -40.91
N ARG A 203 -10.72 -54.85 -41.90
CA ARG A 203 -10.57 -54.23 -43.22
C ARG A 203 -11.90 -54.12 -43.98
N TRP A 204 -12.83 -55.04 -43.76
CA TRP A 204 -14.16 -54.97 -44.37
C TRP A 204 -14.96 -53.78 -43.82
N ASN A 205 -15.08 -53.68 -42.48
CA ASN A 205 -15.77 -52.57 -41.81
C ASN A 205 -15.12 -51.22 -42.09
N ASP A 206 -13.78 -51.16 -42.17
CA ASP A 206 -13.07 -49.92 -42.51
C ASP A 206 -13.32 -49.46 -43.94
N TRP A 207 -13.44 -50.40 -44.88
CA TRP A 207 -13.84 -50.10 -46.25
C TRP A 207 -15.31 -49.66 -46.34
N LEU A 208 -16.23 -50.35 -45.64
CA LEU A 208 -17.64 -49.92 -45.58
C LEU A 208 -17.76 -48.48 -45.10
N LYS A 209 -17.00 -48.09 -44.06
CA LYS A 209 -16.95 -46.70 -43.59
C LYS A 209 -16.43 -45.74 -44.65
N SER A 210 -15.46 -46.11 -45.49
CA SER A 210 -14.97 -45.21 -46.54
C SER A 210 -16.02 -44.99 -47.63
N GLU A 211 -16.75 -46.03 -48.00
CA GLU A 211 -17.79 -45.94 -49.04
C GLU A 211 -19.06 -45.24 -48.56
N MET A 212 -19.41 -45.40 -47.27
CA MET A 212 -20.53 -44.66 -46.66
C MET A 212 -20.41 -43.14 -46.80
N ILE A 213 -19.19 -42.59 -46.94
CA ILE A 213 -18.97 -41.14 -47.09
C ILE A 213 -19.63 -40.63 -48.38
N GLN A 214 -19.65 -41.46 -49.44
CA GLN A 214 -20.24 -41.10 -50.74
C GLN A 214 -21.77 -40.89 -50.66
N LEU A 215 -22.43 -41.40 -49.62
CA LEU A 215 -23.87 -41.23 -49.42
C LEU A 215 -24.22 -39.80 -48.97
N PHE A 216 -23.30 -39.03 -48.38
CA PHE A 216 -23.60 -37.68 -47.89
C PHE A 216 -23.93 -36.66 -48.99
N PRO A 217 -23.16 -36.56 -50.09
CA PRO A 217 -23.54 -35.72 -51.23
C PRO A 217 -24.91 -36.09 -51.81
N LEU A 218 -25.19 -37.39 -51.95
CA LEU A 218 -26.49 -37.89 -52.42
C LEU A 218 -27.60 -37.51 -51.45
N THR A 219 -27.39 -37.68 -50.14
CA THR A 219 -28.32 -37.25 -49.11
C THR A 219 -28.58 -35.76 -49.18
N TYR A 220 -27.55 -34.92 -49.35
CA TYR A 220 -27.70 -33.47 -49.48
C TYR A 220 -28.59 -33.09 -50.68
N GLU A 221 -28.29 -33.63 -51.87
CA GLU A 221 -29.10 -33.42 -53.08
C GLU A 221 -30.58 -33.79 -52.83
N ARG A 222 -30.81 -34.89 -52.10
CA ARG A 222 -32.17 -35.37 -51.81
C ARG A 222 -32.89 -34.50 -50.80
N PHE A 223 -32.19 -33.98 -49.79
CA PHE A 223 -32.76 -32.98 -48.88
C PHE A 223 -33.12 -31.68 -49.59
N GLN A 224 -32.37 -31.26 -50.62
CA GLN A 224 -32.75 -30.10 -51.43
C GLN A 224 -34.08 -30.30 -52.18
N HIS A 225 -34.35 -31.53 -52.65
CA HIS A 225 -35.57 -31.88 -53.38
C HIS A 225 -36.67 -32.48 -52.49
N LEU A 226 -36.42 -32.60 -51.18
CA LEU A 226 -37.32 -33.24 -50.23
C LEU A 226 -38.70 -32.56 -50.16
N PRO A 227 -38.84 -31.22 -50.18
CA PRO A 227 -40.16 -30.58 -50.22
C PRO A 227 -41.01 -31.07 -51.40
N THR A 228 -40.41 -31.18 -52.57
CA THR A 228 -41.08 -31.65 -53.79
C THR A 228 -41.44 -33.13 -53.70
N LEU A 229 -40.53 -33.97 -53.18
CA LEU A 229 -40.79 -35.40 -52.97
C LEU A 229 -41.93 -35.63 -51.98
N LEU A 230 -41.98 -34.84 -50.90
CA LEU A 230 -43.03 -34.97 -49.90
C LEU A 230 -44.39 -34.54 -50.44
N ALA A 231 -44.43 -33.46 -51.24
CA ALA A 231 -45.65 -33.01 -51.91
C ALA A 231 -46.22 -34.05 -52.88
N GLN A 232 -45.36 -34.72 -53.66
CA GLN A 232 -45.77 -35.79 -54.60
C GLN A 232 -46.41 -36.99 -53.89
N CYS A 233 -45.93 -37.31 -52.69
CA CYS A 233 -46.41 -38.43 -51.91
C CYS A 233 -47.65 -38.09 -51.05
N LYS A 234 -48.22 -36.89 -51.17
CA LYS A 234 -49.39 -36.42 -50.40
C LYS A 234 -49.21 -36.61 -48.88
N PHE A 235 -48.03 -36.26 -48.37
CA PHE A 235 -47.77 -36.38 -46.93
C PHE A 235 -48.44 -35.25 -46.15
N ASP A 236 -49.39 -35.63 -45.28
CA ASP A 236 -49.97 -34.74 -44.28
C ASP A 236 -49.31 -35.00 -42.93
N PHE A 237 -48.40 -34.10 -42.52
CA PHE A 237 -47.69 -34.19 -41.25
C PHE A 237 -48.56 -33.89 -40.01
N HIS A 238 -49.74 -33.28 -40.21
CA HIS A 238 -50.93 -33.08 -39.34
C HIS A 238 -51.53 -31.65 -39.50
N GLN A 239 -52.80 -31.60 -39.93
CA GLN A 239 -53.88 -30.60 -39.70
C GLN A 239 -53.70 -29.07 -39.82
N THR A 240 -52.61 -28.50 -40.34
CA THR A 240 -52.68 -27.10 -40.84
C THR A 240 -52.17 -26.99 -42.28
N PRO A 241 -53.02 -26.59 -43.25
CA PRO A 241 -52.66 -26.56 -44.67
C PRO A 241 -51.91 -25.28 -45.09
N THR A 242 -51.31 -24.54 -44.16
CA THR A 242 -50.98 -23.13 -44.41
C THR A 242 -49.51 -22.84 -44.69
N ASN A 243 -48.58 -23.79 -44.56
CA ASN A 243 -47.21 -23.56 -45.06
C ASN A 243 -46.52 -24.85 -45.55
N PRO A 244 -46.14 -24.93 -46.84
CA PRO A 244 -45.32 -26.03 -47.34
C PRO A 244 -43.91 -25.96 -46.74
N LEU A 245 -43.34 -27.13 -46.48
CA LEU A 245 -42.01 -27.30 -45.89
C LEU A 245 -40.96 -26.67 -46.83
N THR A 246 -40.16 -25.71 -46.34
CA THR A 246 -39.24 -24.95 -47.21
C THR A 246 -37.89 -25.65 -47.39
N LYS A 247 -37.16 -25.29 -48.46
CA LYS A 247 -35.77 -25.75 -48.67
C LYS A 247 -34.85 -25.36 -47.50
N ILE A 248 -35.13 -24.24 -46.84
CA ILE A 248 -34.40 -23.78 -45.64
C ILE A 248 -34.63 -24.75 -44.47
N GLN A 249 -35.88 -25.12 -44.20
CA GLN A 249 -36.22 -26.02 -43.09
C GLN A 249 -35.63 -27.43 -43.27
N THR A 250 -35.68 -27.97 -44.49
CA THR A 250 -35.09 -29.28 -44.81
C THR A 250 -33.57 -29.30 -44.66
N LEU A 251 -32.87 -28.27 -45.15
CA LEU A 251 -31.42 -28.17 -45.01
C LEU A 251 -30.98 -27.90 -43.57
N LYS A 252 -31.74 -27.09 -42.83
CA LYS A 252 -31.56 -26.89 -41.39
C LYS A 252 -31.66 -28.22 -40.63
N TYR A 253 -32.65 -29.04 -40.96
CA TYR A 253 -32.81 -30.36 -40.39
C TYR A 253 -31.64 -31.31 -40.75
N PHE A 254 -31.22 -31.32 -42.02
CA PHE A 254 -30.07 -32.11 -42.47
C PHE A 254 -28.79 -31.79 -41.69
N LEU A 255 -28.47 -30.51 -41.49
CA LEU A 255 -27.29 -30.12 -40.70
C LEU A 255 -27.39 -30.54 -39.24
N LYS A 256 -28.59 -30.52 -38.64
CA LYS A 256 -28.82 -31.03 -37.27
C LYS A 256 -28.62 -32.54 -37.14
N LEU A 257 -28.73 -33.30 -38.23
CA LEU A 257 -28.54 -34.76 -38.21
C LEU A 257 -27.05 -35.15 -38.17
N ILE A 258 -26.14 -34.24 -38.56
CA ILE A 258 -24.69 -34.49 -38.53
C ILE A 258 -24.23 -34.46 -37.07
N PRO A 259 -23.67 -35.57 -36.54
CA PRO A 259 -23.22 -35.64 -35.15
C PRO A 259 -21.91 -34.86 -34.94
N THR A 260 -21.68 -34.37 -33.73
CA THR A 260 -20.39 -33.78 -33.33
C THR A 260 -19.44 -34.85 -32.79
N ARG A 261 -18.13 -34.59 -32.73
CA ARG A 261 -17.11 -35.54 -32.22
C ARG A 261 -17.36 -35.98 -30.77
N ASN A 262 -18.06 -35.15 -29.99
CA ASN A 262 -18.34 -35.43 -28.58
C ASN A 262 -19.53 -36.38 -28.40
N GLU A 263 -20.39 -36.48 -29.40
CA GLU A 263 -21.63 -37.29 -29.35
C GLU A 263 -21.45 -38.68 -29.95
N ILE A 264 -20.44 -38.86 -30.81
CA ILE A 264 -20.21 -40.07 -31.60
C ILE A 264 -19.12 -40.96 -30.99
N ASP A 265 -19.26 -42.27 -31.17
CA ASP A 265 -18.19 -43.23 -30.85
C ASP A 265 -16.89 -42.86 -31.61
N PRO A 266 -15.73 -42.79 -30.94
CA PRO A 266 -14.48 -42.36 -31.56
C PRO A 266 -14.08 -43.12 -32.83
N TYR A 267 -14.53 -44.37 -32.97
CA TYR A 267 -14.31 -45.19 -34.17
C TYR A 267 -14.84 -44.56 -35.47
N PHE A 268 -15.87 -43.70 -35.37
CA PHE A 268 -16.50 -43.03 -36.52
C PHE A 268 -16.09 -41.55 -36.67
N ASN A 269 -15.15 -41.03 -35.88
CA ASN A 269 -14.72 -39.63 -36.01
C ASN A 269 -14.17 -39.30 -37.42
N ILE A 270 -13.33 -40.18 -37.97
CA ILE A 270 -12.77 -40.02 -39.32
C ILE A 270 -13.88 -40.01 -40.38
N PHE A 271 -14.90 -40.84 -40.21
CA PHE A 271 -16.05 -40.90 -41.09
C PHE A 271 -16.80 -39.56 -41.10
N VAL A 272 -17.09 -38.99 -39.93
CA VAL A 272 -17.76 -37.68 -39.83
C VAL A 272 -16.90 -36.57 -40.44
N ASP A 273 -15.61 -36.53 -40.15
CA ASP A 273 -14.71 -35.50 -40.68
C ASP A 273 -14.63 -35.55 -42.21
N LYS A 274 -14.46 -36.74 -42.80
CA LYS A 274 -14.45 -36.91 -44.26
C LYS A 274 -15.81 -36.62 -44.88
N SER A 275 -16.91 -36.94 -44.20
CA SER A 275 -18.27 -36.61 -44.65
C SER A 275 -18.48 -35.10 -44.71
N ILE A 276 -18.03 -34.36 -43.69
CA ILE A 276 -18.08 -32.90 -43.70
C ILE A 276 -17.19 -32.34 -44.82
N GLN A 277 -15.98 -32.87 -45.02
CA GLN A 277 -15.09 -32.47 -46.13
C GLN A 277 -15.76 -32.62 -47.50
N CYS A 278 -16.48 -33.72 -47.74
CA CYS A 278 -17.21 -33.91 -48.99
C CYS A 278 -18.34 -32.88 -49.19
N LEU A 279 -18.91 -32.36 -48.11
CA LEU A 279 -19.95 -31.33 -48.16
C LEU A 279 -19.39 -29.93 -48.42
N MET A 280 -18.16 -29.60 -47.99
CA MET A 280 -17.59 -28.24 -48.06
C MET A 280 -17.67 -27.59 -49.45
N GLY A 281 -17.48 -28.36 -50.51
CA GLY A 281 -17.49 -27.86 -51.90
C GLY A 281 -18.85 -27.93 -52.61
N ILE A 282 -19.87 -28.52 -51.98
CA ILE A 282 -21.17 -28.82 -52.62
C ILE A 282 -22.31 -28.11 -51.90
N ILE A 283 -22.23 -28.01 -50.56
CA ILE A 283 -23.29 -27.41 -49.77
C ILE A 283 -23.37 -25.92 -50.06
N ARG A 284 -24.57 -25.46 -50.42
CA ARG A 284 -24.92 -24.04 -50.48
C ARG A 284 -25.88 -23.70 -49.37
N LEU A 285 -25.65 -22.56 -48.73
CA LEU A 285 -26.42 -22.05 -47.60
C LEU A 285 -27.04 -20.69 -47.93
N PRO A 286 -28.21 -20.40 -47.35
CA PRO A 286 -28.93 -19.17 -47.64
C PRO A 286 -28.29 -17.99 -46.93
N VAL A 287 -28.03 -16.92 -47.67
CA VAL A 287 -27.50 -15.64 -47.18
C VAL A 287 -28.42 -14.49 -47.56
N PHE A 288 -28.33 -13.40 -46.82
CA PHE A 288 -29.08 -12.19 -47.12
C PHE A 288 -28.31 -11.35 -48.15
N CYS A 289 -28.97 -10.99 -49.24
CA CYS A 289 -28.45 -10.06 -50.23
C CYS A 289 -29.21 -8.73 -50.12
N HIS A 290 -28.51 -7.73 -49.57
CA HIS A 290 -28.89 -6.33 -49.40
C HIS A 290 -30.07 -6.05 -48.46
N ASP A 291 -29.90 -5.02 -47.63
CA ASP A 291 -30.96 -4.37 -46.86
C ASP A 291 -31.55 -3.25 -47.74
N ASP A 292 -32.10 -3.59 -48.91
CA ASP A 292 -32.80 -2.58 -49.73
C ASP A 292 -34.18 -2.33 -49.10
N ASP A 293 -34.42 -1.07 -48.72
CA ASP A 293 -35.63 -0.55 -48.06
C ASP A 293 -36.92 -0.61 -48.94
N ASP A 294 -36.96 -1.47 -49.96
CA ASP A 294 -38.14 -1.59 -50.82
C ASP A 294 -39.14 -2.60 -50.21
N ASP A 295 -40.32 -2.08 -49.86
CA ASP A 295 -41.48 -2.70 -49.19
C ASP A 295 -42.13 -3.92 -49.93
N ASP A 296 -41.38 -4.70 -50.70
CA ASP A 296 -41.86 -5.95 -51.31
C ASP A 296 -41.33 -7.16 -50.52
N ASP A 297 -42.24 -7.84 -49.80
CA ASP A 297 -42.07 -8.92 -48.81
C ASP A 297 -41.30 -10.22 -49.24
N GLU A 298 -40.46 -10.20 -50.27
CA GLU A 298 -39.60 -11.34 -50.64
C GLU A 298 -38.12 -11.02 -50.45
N GLN A 299 -37.61 -11.29 -49.24
CA GLN A 299 -36.17 -11.30 -48.94
C GLN A 299 -35.42 -12.09 -50.04
N HIS A 300 -34.58 -11.42 -50.82
CA HIS A 300 -33.80 -12.06 -51.87
C HIS A 300 -32.72 -12.96 -51.22
N ILE A 301 -32.95 -14.27 -51.22
CA ILE A 301 -32.06 -15.25 -50.60
C ILE A 301 -31.14 -15.84 -51.66
N ASP A 302 -29.86 -15.50 -51.58
CA ASP A 302 -28.82 -16.12 -52.39
C ASP A 302 -28.24 -17.36 -51.70
N TRP A 303 -27.76 -18.30 -52.52
CA TRP A 303 -27.24 -19.59 -52.06
C TRP A 303 -25.73 -19.67 -52.34
N VAL A 304 -24.93 -19.43 -51.30
CA VAL A 304 -23.46 -19.34 -51.40
C VAL A 304 -22.77 -20.48 -50.66
N LEU A 305 -21.48 -20.68 -50.94
CA LEU A 305 -20.66 -21.70 -50.25
C LEU A 305 -20.33 -21.26 -48.82
N PRO A 306 -20.18 -22.20 -47.86
CA PRO A 306 -19.73 -21.90 -46.50
C PRO A 306 -18.46 -21.04 -46.41
N SER A 307 -17.51 -21.23 -47.33
CA SER A 307 -16.26 -20.46 -47.41
C SER A 307 -16.46 -18.97 -47.71
N GLN A 308 -17.65 -18.58 -48.18
CA GLN A 308 -18.06 -17.21 -48.45
C GLN A 308 -18.96 -16.68 -47.34
N CYS A 309 -19.14 -17.39 -46.24
CA CYS A 309 -19.99 -16.99 -45.13
C CYS A 309 -19.16 -16.65 -43.90
N VAL A 310 -19.58 -15.61 -43.20
CA VAL A 310 -19.00 -15.20 -41.92
C VAL A 310 -19.84 -15.71 -40.75
N LEU A 311 -19.18 -16.28 -39.75
CA LEU A 311 -19.82 -16.74 -38.52
C LEU A 311 -19.80 -15.64 -37.45
N ILE A 312 -20.91 -14.93 -37.29
CA ILE A 312 -21.15 -14.03 -36.16
C ILE A 312 -22.50 -14.39 -35.51
N ARG A 313 -22.46 -14.80 -34.24
CA ARG A 313 -23.68 -15.09 -33.45
C ARG A 313 -24.22 -13.87 -32.72
N ASP A 314 -23.37 -12.89 -32.41
CA ASP A 314 -23.81 -11.69 -31.70
C ASP A 314 -24.55 -10.76 -32.66
N THR A 315 -25.87 -10.68 -32.47
CA THR A 315 -26.76 -9.77 -33.20
C THR A 315 -26.31 -8.31 -33.11
N PHE A 316 -25.57 -7.93 -32.07
CA PHE A 316 -25.01 -6.59 -31.92
C PHE A 316 -23.93 -6.29 -32.97
N ILE A 317 -23.00 -7.22 -33.18
CA ILE A 317 -21.90 -7.05 -34.13
C ILE A 317 -22.43 -6.99 -35.56
N ARG A 318 -23.46 -7.79 -35.85
CA ARG A 318 -24.17 -7.77 -37.14
C ARG A 318 -24.89 -6.45 -37.43
N LYS A 319 -25.28 -5.69 -36.40
CA LYS A 319 -25.86 -4.34 -36.57
C LYS A 319 -24.81 -3.26 -36.82
N ILE A 320 -23.56 -3.49 -36.45
CA ILE A 320 -22.47 -2.51 -36.54
C ILE A 320 -21.75 -2.61 -37.88
N PHE A 321 -21.50 -3.83 -38.34
CA PHE A 321 -20.86 -4.07 -39.63
C PHE A 321 -21.93 -4.41 -40.66
N SER A 322 -22.12 -3.54 -41.65
CA SER A 322 -23.07 -3.78 -42.74
C SER A 322 -22.61 -4.91 -43.65
N GLN A 323 -23.56 -5.51 -44.38
CA GLN A 323 -23.29 -6.54 -45.38
C GLN A 323 -22.31 -6.04 -46.46
N ASP A 324 -22.41 -4.76 -46.87
CA ASP A 324 -21.50 -4.16 -47.86
C ASP A 324 -20.06 -4.05 -47.36
N LEU A 325 -19.86 -3.77 -46.07
CA LEU A 325 -18.52 -3.68 -45.48
C LEU A 325 -17.83 -5.05 -45.49
N LEU A 326 -18.56 -6.13 -45.17
CA LEU A 326 -18.04 -7.49 -45.25
C LEU A 326 -17.69 -7.92 -46.67
N LEU A 327 -18.52 -7.56 -47.65
CA LEU A 327 -18.25 -7.86 -49.06
C LEU A 327 -16.99 -7.15 -49.56
N SER A 328 -16.82 -5.88 -49.19
CA SER A 328 -15.66 -5.09 -49.63
C SER A 328 -14.31 -5.62 -49.13
N HIS A 329 -14.26 -6.18 -47.92
CA HIS A 329 -13.01 -6.61 -47.27
C HIS A 329 -12.74 -8.11 -47.34
N PHE A 330 -13.79 -8.92 -47.20
CA PHE A 330 -13.68 -10.37 -47.07
C PHE A 330 -14.46 -11.13 -48.15
N ASN A 331 -15.18 -10.42 -49.04
CA ASN A 331 -16.07 -11.02 -50.04
C ASN A 331 -17.00 -12.08 -49.43
N SER A 332 -17.53 -11.77 -48.23
CA SER A 332 -18.26 -12.71 -47.39
C SER A 332 -19.64 -12.20 -46.99
N TYR A 333 -20.54 -13.12 -46.69
CA TYR A 333 -21.96 -12.87 -46.40
C TYR A 333 -22.37 -13.28 -44.99
N TYR A 334 -23.39 -12.58 -44.46
CA TYR A 334 -24.09 -13.01 -43.26
C TYR A 334 -25.03 -14.19 -43.54
N LEU A 335 -24.91 -15.24 -42.72
CA LEU A 335 -25.81 -16.38 -42.75
C LEU A 335 -27.22 -16.00 -42.29
N HIS A 336 -28.22 -16.68 -42.84
CA HIS A 336 -29.61 -16.55 -42.39
C HIS A 336 -29.77 -16.90 -40.89
N ASP A 337 -30.54 -16.09 -40.16
CA ASP A 337 -30.65 -16.13 -38.68
C ASP A 337 -31.12 -17.48 -38.13
N GLU A 338 -31.97 -18.19 -38.88
CA GLU A 338 -32.45 -19.52 -38.49
C GLU A 338 -31.34 -20.56 -38.35
N PHE A 339 -30.27 -20.46 -39.14
CA PHE A 339 -29.16 -21.41 -39.06
C PHE A 339 -28.22 -21.10 -37.90
N LEU A 340 -27.99 -19.81 -37.61
CA LEU A 340 -27.06 -19.36 -36.56
C LEU A 340 -27.50 -19.80 -35.15
N LYS A 341 -28.80 -19.76 -34.87
CA LYS A 341 -29.36 -20.06 -33.53
C LYS A 341 -29.37 -21.56 -33.21
N GLU A 342 -29.52 -22.40 -34.25
CA GLU A 342 -29.89 -23.81 -34.09
C GLU A 342 -28.80 -24.80 -34.54
N CYS A 343 -27.85 -24.40 -35.40
CA CYS A 343 -26.76 -25.29 -35.83
C CYS A 343 -25.56 -25.27 -34.87
N TYR A 344 -24.82 -26.39 -34.81
CA TYR A 344 -23.59 -26.49 -34.03
C TYR A 344 -22.45 -25.73 -34.69
N GLU A 345 -21.83 -24.82 -33.94
CA GLU A 345 -20.71 -23.98 -34.40
C GLU A 345 -19.51 -24.79 -34.89
N GLN A 346 -19.19 -25.89 -34.22
CA GLN A 346 -18.11 -26.80 -34.63
C GLN A 346 -18.31 -27.36 -36.05
N ILE A 347 -19.56 -27.60 -36.45
CA ILE A 347 -19.89 -28.12 -37.78
C ILE A 347 -19.76 -27.00 -38.80
N LEU A 348 -20.27 -25.80 -38.49
CA LEU A 348 -20.15 -24.63 -39.38
C LEU A 348 -18.68 -24.27 -39.64
N ILE A 349 -17.85 -24.23 -38.61
CA ILE A 349 -16.40 -23.97 -38.76
C ILE A 349 -15.75 -25.03 -39.64
N LYS A 350 -16.05 -26.33 -39.42
CA LYS A 350 -15.52 -27.42 -40.26
C LYS A 350 -16.03 -27.39 -41.71
N LEU A 351 -17.22 -26.83 -41.95
CA LEU A 351 -17.74 -26.63 -43.30
C LEU A 351 -16.98 -25.54 -44.07
N GLY A 352 -16.20 -24.71 -43.39
CA GLY A 352 -15.36 -23.68 -43.99
C GLY A 352 -15.81 -22.25 -43.73
N PHE A 353 -16.76 -22.02 -42.80
CA PHE A 353 -17.16 -20.65 -42.42
C PHE A 353 -15.96 -19.84 -41.92
N HIS A 354 -15.85 -18.60 -42.39
CA HIS A 354 -14.86 -17.66 -41.88
C HIS A 354 -15.29 -17.15 -40.50
N ARG A 355 -14.50 -17.43 -39.47
CA ARG A 355 -14.69 -16.84 -38.14
C ARG A 355 -13.90 -15.54 -38.10
N LEU A 356 -14.55 -14.43 -37.77
CA LEU A 356 -13.84 -13.16 -37.64
C LEU A 356 -12.92 -13.21 -36.42
N ASP A 357 -11.64 -13.00 -36.68
CA ASP A 357 -10.62 -12.80 -35.66
C ASP A 357 -10.56 -11.32 -35.24
N PHE A 358 -9.86 -11.03 -34.15
CA PHE A 358 -9.65 -9.68 -33.66
C PHE A 358 -9.00 -8.79 -34.73
N GLY A 359 -8.02 -9.32 -35.46
CA GLY A 359 -7.38 -8.62 -36.57
C GLY A 359 -8.34 -8.23 -37.69
N ASP A 360 -9.35 -9.06 -37.97
CA ASP A 360 -10.36 -8.77 -39.00
C ASP A 360 -11.36 -7.71 -38.53
N ILE A 361 -11.78 -7.77 -37.27
CA ILE A 361 -12.64 -6.76 -36.65
C ILE A 361 -11.92 -5.40 -36.59
N LEU A 362 -10.62 -5.37 -36.27
CA LEU A 362 -9.82 -4.16 -36.31
C LEU A 362 -9.74 -3.54 -37.71
N LYS A 363 -9.58 -4.36 -38.76
CA LYS A 363 -9.60 -3.88 -40.15
C LYS A 363 -10.93 -3.23 -40.50
N LEU A 364 -12.05 -3.85 -40.10
CA LEU A 364 -13.40 -3.28 -40.30
C LEU A 364 -13.61 -1.98 -39.53
N ILE A 365 -13.16 -1.91 -38.27
CA ILE A 365 -13.24 -0.67 -37.48
C ILE A 365 -12.38 0.43 -38.11
N ARG A 366 -11.18 0.11 -38.62
CA ARG A 366 -10.32 1.07 -39.33
C ARG A 366 -10.95 1.60 -40.60
N THR A 367 -11.69 0.78 -41.33
CA THR A 367 -12.32 1.24 -42.57
C THR A 367 -13.53 2.10 -42.28
N LEU A 368 -14.33 1.75 -41.27
CA LEU A 368 -15.35 2.66 -40.72
C LEU A 368 -14.74 3.97 -40.20
N TYR A 369 -13.60 3.90 -39.51
CA TYR A 369 -12.88 5.09 -39.03
C TYR A 369 -12.43 5.98 -40.19
N LYS A 370 -11.82 5.40 -41.23
CA LYS A 370 -11.36 6.13 -42.43
C LYS A 370 -12.50 6.68 -43.28
N GLN A 371 -13.60 5.94 -43.42
CA GLN A 371 -14.81 6.39 -44.12
C GLN A 371 -15.44 7.59 -43.41
N ASN A 372 -15.50 7.55 -42.07
CA ASN A 372 -15.99 8.67 -41.26
C ASN A 372 -15.08 9.91 -41.39
N ASP A 373 -13.76 9.73 -41.52
CA ASP A 373 -12.78 10.81 -41.74
C ASP A 373 -12.92 11.47 -43.12
N GLN A 374 -13.35 10.73 -44.15
CA GLN A 374 -13.45 11.23 -45.54
C GLN A 374 -14.79 11.91 -45.86
N VAL A 375 -15.88 11.53 -45.19
CA VAL A 375 -17.24 11.98 -45.57
C VAL A 375 -17.68 13.27 -44.86
N HIS A 376 -17.10 13.63 -43.70
CA HIS A 376 -17.53 14.83 -42.95
C HIS A 376 -16.36 15.64 -42.37
N SER A 377 -16.07 16.80 -42.99
CA SER A 377 -15.12 17.81 -42.46
C SER A 377 -15.63 18.58 -41.23
N THR A 378 -16.63 18.07 -40.51
CA THR A 378 -17.12 18.70 -39.29
C THR A 378 -17.51 17.65 -38.26
N LYS A 379 -16.69 17.55 -37.20
CA LYS A 379 -17.07 17.19 -35.83
C LYS A 379 -17.84 15.86 -35.64
N THR A 380 -17.16 14.98 -34.90
CA THR A 380 -17.67 13.83 -34.12
C THR A 380 -18.06 12.58 -34.90
N THR A 381 -17.15 11.60 -34.95
CA THR A 381 -17.56 10.21 -34.69
C THR A 381 -18.44 10.23 -33.44
N ASN A 382 -19.70 9.82 -33.55
CA ASN A 382 -20.62 9.83 -32.41
C ASN A 382 -20.02 8.94 -31.31
N ILE A 383 -20.05 9.44 -30.07
CA ILE A 383 -19.55 8.71 -28.89
C ILE A 383 -20.20 7.32 -28.80
N GLU A 384 -21.43 7.17 -29.30
CA GLU A 384 -22.16 5.92 -29.43
C GLU A 384 -21.48 4.91 -30.37
N GLN A 385 -20.96 5.35 -31.52
CA GLN A 385 -20.24 4.49 -32.47
C GLN A 385 -18.89 4.05 -31.88
N ILE A 386 -18.20 4.95 -31.18
CA ILE A 386 -16.95 4.62 -30.46
C ILE A 386 -17.22 3.59 -29.37
N ALA A 387 -18.29 3.76 -28.59
CA ALA A 387 -18.69 2.79 -27.57
C ALA A 387 -19.04 1.43 -28.20
N GLN A 388 -19.70 1.43 -29.35
CA GLN A 388 -19.98 0.22 -30.13
C GLN A 388 -18.71 -0.49 -30.60
N TRP A 389 -17.71 0.25 -31.10
CA TRP A 389 -16.42 -0.31 -31.50
C TRP A 389 -15.67 -0.93 -30.31
N LEU A 390 -15.65 -0.26 -29.16
CA LEU A 390 -15.04 -0.80 -27.93
C LEU A 390 -15.72 -2.09 -27.47
N LEU A 391 -17.04 -2.18 -27.58
CA LEU A 391 -17.79 -3.39 -27.27
C LEU A 391 -17.50 -4.53 -28.25
N CYS A 392 -17.32 -4.24 -29.54
CA CYS A 392 -16.88 -5.22 -30.53
C CYS A 392 -15.46 -5.74 -30.24
N ILE A 393 -14.55 -4.84 -29.90
CA ILE A 393 -13.17 -5.16 -29.53
C ILE A 393 -13.15 -6.07 -28.29
N ASP A 394 -13.83 -5.68 -27.21
CA ASP A 394 -13.91 -6.49 -25.99
C ASP A 394 -14.47 -7.89 -26.26
N TYR A 395 -15.55 -7.97 -27.04
CA TYR A 395 -16.16 -9.25 -27.42
C TYR A 395 -15.20 -10.13 -28.23
N SER A 396 -14.49 -9.55 -29.20
CA SER A 396 -13.56 -10.31 -30.05
C SER A 396 -12.37 -10.86 -29.27
N LEU A 397 -11.81 -10.07 -28.35
CA LEU A 397 -10.71 -10.50 -27.48
C LEU A 397 -11.14 -11.60 -26.51
N GLN A 398 -12.35 -11.51 -25.95
CA GLN A 398 -12.90 -12.59 -25.10
C GLN A 398 -13.08 -13.88 -25.91
N GLN A 399 -13.60 -13.78 -27.13
CA GLN A 399 -13.78 -14.93 -28.01
C GLN A 399 -12.48 -15.62 -28.41
N GLU A 400 -11.37 -14.88 -28.55
CA GLU A 400 -10.05 -15.43 -28.84
C GLU A 400 -9.46 -16.15 -27.62
N ARG A 401 -9.54 -15.53 -26.44
CA ARG A 401 -9.07 -16.12 -25.18
C ARG A 401 -9.79 -17.42 -24.81
N GLU A 402 -11.06 -17.55 -25.20
CA GLU A 402 -11.85 -18.77 -24.99
C GLU A 402 -11.58 -19.87 -26.04
N ARG A 403 -10.69 -19.65 -27.02
CA ARG A 403 -10.37 -20.67 -28.03
C ARG A 403 -9.62 -21.85 -27.40
N PRO A 404 -10.12 -23.10 -27.57
CA PRO A 404 -9.39 -24.27 -27.10
C PRO A 404 -8.09 -24.41 -27.90
N GLY A 405 -6.95 -24.32 -27.20
CA GLY A 405 -5.60 -24.38 -27.79
C GLY A 405 -4.85 -23.05 -27.85
N PHE A 406 -5.48 -21.92 -27.51
CA PHE A 406 -4.88 -20.58 -27.60
C PHE A 406 -3.56 -20.44 -26.82
N ASN A 407 -3.42 -21.12 -25.67
CA ASN A 407 -2.25 -21.01 -24.80
C ASN A 407 -1.04 -21.87 -25.22
N ASN A 408 -1.08 -22.58 -26.36
CA ASN A 408 -0.08 -23.61 -26.70
C ASN A 408 0.78 -23.30 -27.93
N ASP A 409 0.56 -22.19 -28.65
CA ASP A 409 1.27 -21.87 -29.90
C ASP A 409 2.01 -20.52 -29.78
N ASP A 410 3.36 -20.56 -29.81
CA ASP A 410 4.25 -19.38 -29.71
C ASP A 410 4.03 -18.35 -30.86
N ASP A 411 3.48 -18.77 -32.00
CA ASP A 411 3.17 -17.89 -33.16
C ASP A 411 1.94 -16.98 -32.91
N ASN A 412 1.08 -17.31 -31.94
CA ASN A 412 -0.09 -16.48 -31.61
C ASN A 412 0.29 -15.25 -30.78
N ASP A 413 1.36 -15.34 -29.97
CA ASP A 413 1.80 -14.23 -29.13
C ASP A 413 2.36 -13.06 -29.96
N GLU A 414 3.07 -13.33 -31.06
CA GLU A 414 3.56 -12.27 -31.97
C GLU A 414 2.41 -11.59 -32.74
N ASN A 415 1.41 -12.37 -33.17
CA ASN A 415 0.23 -11.84 -33.85
C ASN A 415 -0.69 -11.06 -32.89
N GLU A 416 -0.85 -11.49 -31.64
CA GLU A 416 -1.55 -10.74 -30.60
C GLU A 416 -0.78 -9.45 -30.28
N MET A 417 0.54 -9.50 -30.15
CA MET A 417 1.35 -8.32 -29.85
C MET A 417 1.31 -7.27 -30.99
N THR A 418 1.36 -7.71 -32.25
CA THR A 418 1.24 -6.81 -33.41
C THR A 418 -0.15 -6.20 -33.52
N THR A 419 -1.22 -7.00 -33.40
CA THR A 419 -2.61 -6.51 -33.43
C THR A 419 -2.94 -5.59 -32.23
N MET A 420 -2.37 -5.85 -31.05
CA MET A 420 -2.50 -4.99 -29.89
C MET A 420 -1.74 -3.67 -30.03
N ASN A 421 -0.51 -3.69 -30.56
CA ASN A 421 0.22 -2.45 -30.92
C ASN A 421 -0.57 -1.64 -31.97
N GLU A 422 -1.16 -2.33 -32.92
CA GLU A 422 -2.03 -1.76 -33.94
C GLU A 422 -3.30 -1.11 -33.38
N LEU A 423 -3.90 -1.69 -32.33
CA LEU A 423 -5.00 -1.08 -31.59
C LEU A 423 -4.51 0.13 -30.78
N LYS A 424 -3.33 0.04 -30.16
CA LYS A 424 -2.81 1.12 -29.32
C LYS A 424 -2.58 2.42 -30.09
N GLN A 425 -2.24 2.32 -31.38
CA GLN A 425 -2.05 3.47 -32.28
C GLN A 425 -3.37 4.15 -32.72
N LEU A 426 -4.53 3.51 -32.53
CA LEU A 426 -5.82 4.05 -32.99
C LEU A 426 -6.30 5.20 -32.09
N LYS A 427 -6.52 6.38 -32.69
CA LYS A 427 -7.05 7.58 -32.01
C LYS A 427 -8.57 7.50 -31.87
N ILE A 428 -9.05 6.69 -30.93
CA ILE A 428 -10.47 6.39 -30.75
C ILE A 428 -11.05 6.98 -29.45
N ILE A 429 -10.20 7.41 -28.49
CA ILE A 429 -10.68 7.77 -27.13
C ILE A 429 -11.10 9.25 -27.05
N PRO A 430 -12.36 9.55 -26.67
CA PRO A 430 -12.84 10.91 -26.45
C PRO A 430 -12.50 11.43 -25.04
N LEU A 431 -11.98 12.65 -24.94
CA LEU A 431 -11.68 13.32 -23.66
C LEU A 431 -12.69 14.41 -23.31
N ARG A 432 -12.99 14.58 -22.02
CA ARG A 432 -14.04 15.45 -21.45
C ARG A 432 -13.93 16.94 -21.82
N HIS A 433 -12.75 17.40 -22.26
CA HIS A 433 -12.48 18.82 -22.57
C HIS A 433 -11.65 19.04 -23.84
N GLN A 434 -11.41 17.99 -24.64
CA GLN A 434 -10.68 18.10 -25.91
C GLN A 434 -11.50 17.51 -27.04
N SER A 435 -11.66 18.25 -28.13
CA SER A 435 -12.29 17.74 -29.36
C SER A 435 -11.41 16.76 -30.12
N ARG A 436 -10.19 16.50 -29.64
CA ARG A 436 -9.20 15.62 -30.26
C ARG A 436 -9.34 14.22 -29.64
N LEU A 437 -9.48 13.21 -30.50
CA LEU A 437 -9.40 11.81 -30.09
C LEU A 437 -7.95 11.42 -29.79
N VAL A 438 -7.77 10.65 -28.73
CA VAL A 438 -6.46 10.22 -28.23
C VAL A 438 -6.26 8.73 -28.49
N SER A 439 -5.02 8.34 -28.78
CA SER A 439 -4.63 6.94 -28.92
C SER A 439 -4.29 6.31 -27.57
N PHE A 440 -4.29 4.98 -27.48
CA PHE A 440 -3.94 4.31 -26.22
C PHE A 440 -2.44 4.43 -25.91
N ASP A 441 -1.57 4.60 -26.91
CA ASP A 441 -0.13 4.89 -26.67
C ASP A 441 0.07 6.19 -25.86
N GLU A 442 -0.79 7.19 -26.07
CA GLU A 442 -0.74 8.43 -25.30
C GLU A 442 -1.10 8.21 -23.81
N PHE A 443 -1.60 7.04 -23.38
CA PHE A 443 -1.85 6.71 -21.97
C PHE A 443 -0.56 6.46 -21.17
N GLU A 444 0.50 6.03 -21.84
CA GLU A 444 1.80 5.82 -21.22
C GLU A 444 2.55 7.16 -21.08
N GLU A 445 2.38 8.07 -22.05
CA GLU A 445 2.98 9.41 -22.04
C GLU A 445 2.21 10.43 -21.19
N ARG A 446 0.88 10.31 -21.11
CA ARG A 446 -0.01 11.21 -20.36
C ARG A 446 -0.96 10.41 -19.48
N THR A 447 -1.05 10.75 -18.20
CA THR A 447 -1.95 10.08 -17.26
C THR A 447 -3.41 10.40 -17.59
N ILE A 448 -4.08 9.53 -18.35
CA ILE A 448 -5.51 9.64 -18.66
C ILE A 448 -6.31 8.83 -17.65
N LEU A 449 -7.34 9.46 -17.08
CA LEU A 449 -8.14 8.91 -15.98
C LEU A 449 -9.55 8.52 -16.40
N PHE A 450 -10.10 7.56 -15.67
CA PHE A 450 -11.55 7.32 -15.70
C PHE A 450 -12.32 8.56 -15.21
N PRO A 451 -13.56 8.75 -15.67
CA PRO A 451 -14.47 9.75 -15.12
C PRO A 451 -14.58 9.62 -13.60
N LEU A 452 -14.57 10.75 -12.91
CA LEU A 452 -14.77 10.78 -11.47
C LEU A 452 -16.16 10.28 -11.12
N ASP A 453 -16.20 9.23 -10.30
CA ASP A 453 -17.43 8.65 -9.80
C ASP A 453 -18.13 9.67 -8.87
N LYS A 454 -19.32 10.13 -9.28
CA LYS A 454 -20.10 11.13 -8.54
C LYS A 454 -20.56 10.61 -7.17
N SER A 455 -20.56 9.30 -6.97
CA SER A 455 -20.96 8.67 -5.71
C SER A 455 -19.87 8.73 -4.64
N ILE A 456 -18.61 8.88 -5.04
CA ILE A 456 -17.46 8.82 -4.14
C ILE A 456 -17.09 10.23 -3.66
N LYS A 457 -17.10 10.43 -2.35
CA LYS A 457 -16.60 11.66 -1.73
C LYS A 457 -15.07 11.66 -1.74
N PHE A 458 -14.49 12.25 -2.78
CA PHE A 458 -13.07 12.60 -2.78
C PHE A 458 -12.80 13.79 -1.87
N GLU A 459 -11.64 13.74 -1.20
CA GLU A 459 -11.09 14.86 -0.46
C GLU A 459 -10.71 16.01 -1.40
N LYS A 460 -10.66 17.25 -0.89
CA LYS A 460 -10.49 18.46 -1.69
C LYS A 460 -9.17 18.45 -2.47
N HIS A 461 -8.09 17.95 -1.87
CA HIS A 461 -6.78 17.92 -2.54
C HIS A 461 -6.79 16.98 -3.75
N LEU A 462 -7.42 15.81 -3.65
CA LEU A 462 -7.57 14.88 -4.78
C LEU A 462 -8.51 15.44 -5.86
N LYS A 463 -9.62 16.08 -5.48
CA LYS A 463 -10.53 16.72 -6.48
C LYS A 463 -9.80 17.73 -7.37
N ILE A 464 -9.00 18.61 -6.76
CA ILE A 464 -8.26 19.64 -7.50
C ILE A 464 -7.24 19.02 -8.46
N ILE A 465 -6.58 17.92 -8.07
CA ILE A 465 -5.61 17.21 -8.93
C ILE A 465 -6.33 16.44 -10.05
N LEU A 466 -7.43 15.77 -9.73
CA LEU A 466 -8.18 14.97 -10.69
C LEU A 466 -8.92 15.82 -11.72
N ASP A 467 -9.32 17.05 -11.36
CA ASP A 467 -9.90 18.03 -12.29
C ASP A 467 -8.85 18.62 -13.26
N ASP A 468 -7.56 18.63 -12.89
CA ASP A 468 -6.45 19.09 -13.73
C ASP A 468 -6.01 18.01 -14.74
N LEU A 469 -6.38 16.74 -14.52
CA LEU A 469 -6.01 15.60 -15.35
C LEU A 469 -7.03 15.33 -16.47
N PRO A 470 -6.58 14.89 -17.66
CA PRO A 470 -7.49 14.52 -18.74
C PRO A 470 -8.30 13.28 -18.36
N THR A 471 -9.62 13.43 -18.33
CA THR A 471 -10.59 12.35 -18.09
C THR A 471 -11.29 11.96 -19.39
N ILE A 472 -11.65 10.68 -19.52
CA ILE A 472 -12.52 10.20 -20.61
C ILE A 472 -13.87 10.95 -20.53
N ASP A 473 -14.51 11.20 -21.67
CA ASP A 473 -15.87 11.73 -21.69
C ASP A 473 -16.85 10.75 -21.00
N ASN A 474 -17.55 11.22 -19.97
CA ASN A 474 -18.54 10.46 -19.23
C ASN A 474 -19.60 9.81 -20.13
N ARG A 475 -19.97 10.48 -21.23
CA ARG A 475 -21.01 9.99 -22.17
C ARG A 475 -20.68 8.63 -22.78
N LEU A 476 -19.39 8.28 -22.89
CA LEU A 476 -18.96 6.99 -23.41
C LEU A 476 -19.34 5.86 -22.46
N LEU A 477 -19.01 6.02 -21.18
CA LEU A 477 -19.29 5.01 -20.17
C LEU A 477 -20.78 4.99 -19.81
N ASP A 478 -21.43 6.15 -19.73
CA ASP A 478 -22.86 6.27 -19.47
C ASP A 478 -23.67 5.50 -20.55
N TYR A 479 -23.30 5.62 -21.83
CA TYR A 479 -23.95 4.88 -22.92
C TYR A 479 -23.81 3.36 -22.79
N ILE A 480 -22.61 2.88 -22.39
CA ILE A 480 -22.37 1.45 -22.18
C ILE A 480 -23.11 0.95 -20.93
N GLU A 481 -23.15 1.75 -19.86
CA GLU A 481 -23.87 1.42 -18.63
C GLU A 481 -25.38 1.31 -18.88
N ASP A 482 -25.95 2.27 -19.62
CA ASP A 482 -27.39 2.32 -19.90
C ASP A 482 -27.85 1.19 -20.83
N LYS A 483 -27.11 0.92 -21.92
CA LYS A 483 -27.52 -0.09 -22.91
C LYS A 483 -26.99 -1.50 -22.62
N TYR A 484 -25.82 -1.62 -21.98
CA TYR A 484 -25.10 -2.89 -21.80
C TYR A 484 -24.45 -3.02 -20.40
N PRO A 485 -25.24 -2.99 -19.30
CA PRO A 485 -24.72 -2.93 -17.93
C PRO A 485 -23.86 -4.13 -17.54
N ARG A 486 -24.03 -5.29 -18.18
CA ARG A 486 -23.23 -6.49 -17.89
C ARG A 486 -21.83 -6.47 -18.52
N ARG A 487 -21.58 -5.62 -19.52
CA ARG A 487 -20.30 -5.55 -20.24
C ARG A 487 -19.43 -4.37 -19.82
N ILE A 488 -19.96 -3.45 -18.99
CA ILE A 488 -19.20 -2.26 -18.56
C ILE A 488 -17.95 -2.63 -17.76
N ASP A 489 -18.02 -3.65 -16.90
CA ASP A 489 -16.88 -4.08 -16.10
C ASP A 489 -15.80 -4.70 -16.99
N SER A 490 -16.18 -5.50 -17.98
CA SER A 490 -15.25 -6.03 -18.99
C SER A 490 -14.55 -4.90 -19.74
N VAL A 491 -15.29 -3.91 -20.25
CA VAL A 491 -14.71 -2.76 -20.94
C VAL A 491 -13.80 -1.94 -20.02
N LYS A 492 -14.18 -1.72 -18.75
CA LYS A 492 -13.32 -1.06 -17.76
C LYS A 492 -12.02 -1.85 -17.53
N THR A 493 -12.08 -3.18 -17.44
CA THR A 493 -10.88 -4.02 -17.31
C THR A 493 -10.01 -3.96 -18.57
N LEU A 494 -10.61 -3.95 -19.76
CA LEU A 494 -9.90 -3.79 -21.02
C LEU A 494 -9.18 -2.45 -21.09
N LEU A 495 -9.85 -1.35 -20.77
CA LEU A 495 -9.25 -0.01 -20.74
C LEU A 495 -8.13 0.08 -19.71
N THR A 496 -8.30 -0.55 -18.54
CA THR A 496 -7.25 -0.63 -17.51
C THR A 496 -6.04 -1.41 -18.02
N ASN A 497 -6.24 -2.54 -18.71
CA ASN A 497 -5.18 -3.33 -19.33
C ASN A 497 -4.43 -2.56 -20.44
N LEU A 498 -5.14 -1.70 -21.18
CA LEU A 498 -4.54 -0.81 -22.18
C LEU A 498 -3.78 0.37 -21.58
N GLY A 499 -3.74 0.50 -20.26
CA GLY A 499 -2.93 1.50 -19.55
C GLY A 499 -3.72 2.68 -18.99
N LEU A 500 -5.06 2.66 -19.03
CA LEU A 500 -5.88 3.71 -18.44
C LEU A 500 -5.77 3.68 -16.91
N CYS A 501 -5.56 4.85 -16.30
CA CYS A 501 -5.33 4.93 -14.87
C CYS A 501 -6.65 5.05 -14.10
N ASP A 502 -6.81 4.23 -13.08
CA ASP A 502 -7.84 4.47 -12.07
C ASP A 502 -7.46 5.69 -11.22
N ALA A 503 -8.46 6.51 -10.87
CA ALA A 503 -8.31 7.68 -10.00
C ALA A 503 -7.73 7.32 -8.62
N ARG A 504 -7.82 6.04 -8.22
CA ARG A 504 -7.23 5.51 -6.98
C ARG A 504 -5.74 5.17 -7.09
N ASN A 505 -5.17 5.08 -8.29
CA ASN A 505 -3.75 4.74 -8.46
C ASN A 505 -2.85 5.98 -8.33
N ILE A 506 -2.77 6.49 -7.10
CA ILE A 506 -2.08 7.74 -6.78
C ILE A 506 -0.57 7.63 -7.00
N ARG A 507 0.02 6.43 -6.90
CA ARG A 507 1.44 6.19 -7.23
C ARG A 507 1.74 6.44 -8.70
N ARG A 508 0.85 6.02 -9.61
CA ARG A 508 1.01 6.30 -11.05
C ARG A 508 0.79 7.77 -11.35
N ILE A 509 -0.22 8.41 -10.75
CA ILE A 509 -0.42 9.87 -10.86
C ILE A 509 0.82 10.63 -10.37
N TYR A 510 1.44 10.18 -9.29
CA TYR A 510 2.68 10.78 -8.80
C TYR A 510 3.83 10.63 -9.79
N SER A 511 4.08 9.43 -10.31
CA SER A 511 5.22 9.17 -11.19
C SER A 511 5.07 9.75 -12.60
N SER A 512 3.87 9.73 -13.18
CA SER A 512 3.65 10.16 -14.56
C SER A 512 3.09 11.59 -14.70
N HIS A 513 2.60 12.22 -13.62
CA HIS A 513 2.09 13.59 -13.67
C HIS A 513 2.77 14.53 -12.67
N ILE A 514 2.72 14.25 -11.37
CA ILE A 514 3.20 15.18 -10.34
C ILE A 514 4.72 15.37 -10.43
N LEU A 515 5.50 14.29 -10.52
CA LEU A 515 6.96 14.34 -10.56
C LEU A 515 7.49 15.04 -11.83
N PRO A 516 6.99 14.76 -13.06
CA PRO A 516 7.38 15.51 -14.25
C PRO A 516 7.08 17.01 -14.17
N VAL A 517 5.89 17.39 -13.65
CA VAL A 517 5.51 18.81 -13.52
C VAL A 517 6.41 19.55 -12.52
N ILE A 518 6.79 18.89 -11.42
CA ILE A 518 7.72 19.46 -10.43
C ILE A 518 9.15 19.59 -11.01
N ASN A 519 9.53 18.70 -11.94
CA ASN A 519 10.87 18.69 -12.52
C ASN A 519 11.09 19.74 -13.62
N ASP A 520 10.04 20.14 -14.35
CA ASP A 520 10.09 21.07 -15.49
C ASP A 520 9.62 22.49 -15.11
N ASP A 521 10.55 23.46 -15.18
CA ASP A 521 10.29 24.85 -14.77
C ASP A 521 9.23 25.56 -15.62
N SER A 522 8.96 25.07 -16.83
CA SER A 522 7.95 25.62 -17.74
C SER A 522 6.53 25.10 -17.46
N GLN A 523 6.40 23.98 -16.75
CA GLN A 523 5.13 23.31 -16.49
C GLN A 523 4.50 23.79 -15.18
N TRP A 524 5.26 23.84 -14.09
CA TRP A 524 4.70 24.27 -12.80
C TRP A 524 4.31 25.76 -12.78
N SER A 525 5.02 26.61 -13.54
CA SER A 525 4.71 28.05 -13.66
C SER A 525 3.39 28.35 -14.36
N LYS A 526 2.84 27.39 -15.14
CA LYS A 526 1.53 27.50 -15.81
C LYS A 526 0.37 27.00 -14.94
N LYS A 527 0.65 26.28 -13.86
CA LYS A 527 -0.36 25.68 -12.97
C LYS A 527 -0.82 26.70 -11.92
N SER A 528 -2.04 26.53 -11.42
CA SER A 528 -2.59 27.42 -10.41
C SER A 528 -1.99 27.14 -9.02
N ASP A 529 -1.95 28.17 -8.17
CA ASP A 529 -1.54 28.05 -6.75
C ASP A 529 -2.21 26.89 -6.03
N ALA A 530 -3.52 26.68 -6.27
CA ALA A 530 -4.30 25.64 -5.61
C ALA A 530 -3.83 24.23 -5.98
N ILE A 531 -3.40 24.02 -7.23
CA ILE A 531 -2.90 22.72 -7.70
C ILE A 531 -1.54 22.41 -7.07
N LEU A 532 -0.63 23.38 -7.04
CA LEU A 532 0.70 23.21 -6.44
C LEU A 532 0.64 22.94 -4.94
N ILE A 533 -0.29 23.61 -4.24
CA ILE A 533 -0.57 23.33 -2.83
C ILE A 533 -1.13 21.90 -2.68
N ALA A 534 -2.09 21.52 -3.52
CA ALA A 534 -2.68 20.18 -3.50
C ALA A 534 -1.66 19.05 -3.74
N TYR A 535 -0.64 19.26 -4.60
CA TYR A 535 0.42 18.26 -4.82
C TYR A 535 1.19 17.93 -3.54
N LEU A 536 1.60 18.93 -2.75
CA LEU A 536 2.30 18.70 -1.48
C LEU A 536 1.43 17.94 -0.49
N ILE A 537 0.14 18.29 -0.40
CA ILE A 537 -0.82 17.60 0.47
C ILE A 537 -1.04 16.15 0.02
N CYS A 538 -1.17 15.91 -1.29
CA CYS A 538 -1.32 14.57 -1.87
C CYS A 538 -0.10 13.69 -1.57
N ILE A 539 1.11 14.20 -1.79
CA ILE A 539 2.35 13.47 -1.49
C ILE A 539 2.42 13.08 -0.01
N TYR A 540 2.10 14.01 0.89
CA TYR A 540 2.10 13.72 2.32
C TYR A 540 1.06 12.65 2.68
N LYS A 541 -0.20 12.86 2.30
CA LYS A 541 -1.32 12.05 2.82
C LYS A 541 -1.41 10.67 2.17
N GLU A 542 -1.15 10.59 0.87
CA GLU A 542 -1.43 9.38 0.08
C GLU A 542 -0.17 8.53 -0.15
N LEU A 543 1.03 9.12 -0.10
CA LEU A 543 2.29 8.39 -0.32
C LEU A 543 3.10 8.23 0.96
N TYR A 544 3.33 9.31 1.71
CA TYR A 544 4.21 9.29 2.88
C TYR A 544 3.54 8.77 4.15
N ALA A 545 2.36 9.30 4.51
CA ALA A 545 1.65 8.94 5.74
C ALA A 545 1.32 7.43 5.88
N PRO A 546 0.93 6.69 4.81
CA PRO A 546 0.69 5.26 4.94
C PRO A 546 1.97 4.43 5.11
N ASN A 547 3.07 4.76 4.42
CA ASN A 547 4.31 3.96 4.44
C ASN A 547 5.60 4.83 4.37
N PRO A 548 6.03 5.46 5.49
CA PRO A 548 7.18 6.36 5.52
C PRO A 548 8.50 5.67 5.13
N GLU A 549 8.72 4.43 5.58
CA GLU A 549 9.98 3.69 5.40
C GLU A 549 10.29 3.41 3.92
N THR A 550 9.26 3.11 3.13
CA THR A 550 9.40 2.83 1.69
C THR A 550 9.57 4.08 0.84
N PHE A 551 9.34 5.27 1.42
CA PHE A 551 9.37 6.55 0.71
C PHE A 551 10.76 7.22 0.74
N THR A 552 11.76 6.60 1.38
CA THR A 552 13.12 7.13 1.56
C THR A 552 13.79 7.57 0.25
N TYR A 553 13.73 6.75 -0.81
CA TYR A 553 14.33 7.07 -2.12
C TYR A 553 13.62 8.23 -2.83
N GLU A 554 12.29 8.28 -2.80
CA GLU A 554 11.52 9.39 -3.38
C GLU A 554 11.66 10.68 -2.57
N MET A 555 11.83 10.57 -1.25
CA MET A 555 12.12 11.70 -0.36
C MET A 555 13.43 12.41 -0.75
N GLU A 556 14.48 11.69 -1.13
CA GLU A 556 15.73 12.30 -1.61
C GLU A 556 15.55 13.12 -2.90
N LYS A 557 14.71 12.64 -3.82
CA LYS A 557 14.35 13.39 -5.04
C LYS A 557 13.53 14.64 -4.70
N LEU A 558 12.60 14.54 -3.75
CA LEU A 558 11.75 15.68 -3.37
C LEU A 558 12.52 16.75 -2.61
N LYS A 559 13.48 16.38 -1.75
CA LYS A 559 14.35 17.33 -1.03
C LYS A 559 15.05 18.33 -1.95
N THR A 560 15.31 17.96 -3.20
CA THR A 560 16.01 18.82 -4.19
C THR A 560 15.07 19.47 -5.21
N LYS A 561 13.85 18.97 -5.37
CA LYS A 561 12.99 19.41 -6.51
C LYS A 561 11.64 19.95 -6.09
N MET A 562 11.21 19.74 -4.86
CA MET A 562 9.89 20.17 -4.41
C MET A 562 9.76 21.70 -4.40
N ILE A 563 8.56 22.15 -4.76
CA ILE A 563 8.19 23.56 -4.90
C ILE A 563 7.25 23.92 -3.75
N ILE A 564 7.59 24.98 -3.01
CA ILE A 564 6.90 25.35 -1.78
C ILE A 564 6.52 26.83 -1.79
N LYS A 565 5.28 27.12 -1.42
CA LYS A 565 4.78 28.49 -1.28
C LYS A 565 5.32 29.12 0.00
N THR A 566 6.00 30.25 -0.13
CA THR A 566 6.47 31.07 0.98
C THR A 566 5.39 32.06 1.43
N ARG A 567 5.55 32.61 2.64
CA ARG A 567 4.65 33.63 3.20
C ARG A 567 4.57 34.91 2.36
N ASP A 568 5.60 35.19 1.58
CA ASP A 568 5.65 36.33 0.64
C ASP A 568 4.84 36.08 -0.64
N GLY A 569 4.13 34.94 -0.72
CA GLY A 569 3.27 34.57 -1.85
C GLY A 569 4.03 33.99 -3.04
N LYS A 570 5.36 33.83 -2.95
CA LYS A 570 6.19 33.27 -4.02
C LYS A 570 6.40 31.76 -3.82
N PHE A 571 6.39 31.00 -4.91
CA PHE A 571 6.82 29.60 -4.92
C PHE A 571 8.33 29.51 -5.12
N VAL A 572 9.00 28.77 -4.25
CA VAL A 572 10.45 28.59 -4.21
C VAL A 572 10.78 27.10 -4.30
N ARG A 573 11.84 26.75 -5.05
CA ARG A 573 12.33 25.38 -5.20
C ARG A 573 13.45 25.13 -4.20
N LEU A 574 13.41 24.00 -3.51
CA LEU A 574 14.27 23.74 -2.34
C LEU A 574 15.80 23.69 -2.59
N ASP A 575 16.26 23.41 -3.82
CA ASP A 575 17.70 23.18 -4.12
C ASP A 575 18.44 24.41 -4.65
N ILE A 576 17.79 25.23 -5.47
CA ILE A 576 18.48 26.27 -6.27
C ILE A 576 18.84 27.49 -5.42
N ASP A 577 17.96 27.90 -4.51
CA ASP A 577 18.09 29.21 -3.86
C ASP A 577 18.93 29.19 -2.57
N LYS A 578 19.33 28.00 -2.07
CA LYS A 578 19.92 27.81 -0.72
C LYS A 578 19.11 28.50 0.40
N THR A 579 17.86 28.87 0.12
CA THR A 579 16.99 29.59 1.04
C THR A 579 16.46 28.61 2.06
N ILE A 580 16.87 28.80 3.31
CA ILE A 580 16.39 28.01 4.44
C ILE A 580 14.96 28.49 4.74
N ILE A 581 13.99 27.60 4.55
CA ILE A 581 12.56 27.89 4.80
C ILE A 581 12.19 27.34 6.18
N HIS A 582 11.59 28.20 6.98
CA HIS A 582 11.22 27.92 8.36
C HIS A 582 9.71 27.70 8.53
N LEU A 583 9.34 26.87 9.49
CA LEU A 583 7.94 26.61 9.85
C LEU A 583 7.37 27.72 10.73
N THR A 584 6.13 28.14 10.44
CA THR A 584 5.43 29.18 11.22
C THR A 584 4.86 28.61 12.52
N SER A 585 4.51 29.50 13.45
CA SER A 585 3.85 29.14 14.72
C SER A 585 2.56 28.32 14.54
N LEU A 586 1.82 28.50 13.43
CA LEU A 586 0.59 27.78 13.13
C LEU A 586 0.79 26.27 12.92
N TYR A 587 1.99 25.83 12.51
CA TYR A 587 2.34 24.41 12.37
C TYR A 587 2.52 23.69 13.71
N GLY A 588 2.32 24.37 14.85
CA GLY A 588 2.47 23.80 16.19
C GLY A 588 3.86 24.04 16.79
N CYS A 589 4.67 24.85 16.12
CA CYS A 589 5.93 25.36 16.62
C CYS A 589 5.65 26.38 17.74
N SER A 590 5.48 25.89 18.96
CA SER A 590 5.23 26.71 20.17
C SER A 590 6.26 27.83 20.39
N LYS A 591 7.42 27.78 19.72
CA LYS A 591 8.57 28.68 19.88
C LYS A 591 9.30 28.90 18.55
N SER A 592 8.55 29.24 17.49
CA SER A 592 9.05 29.51 16.13
C SER A 592 10.02 30.71 16.10
N LEU A 593 10.90 30.77 15.09
CA LEU A 593 11.77 31.91 14.82
C LEU A 593 10.98 33.21 14.54
N GLU A 594 9.67 33.14 14.24
CA GLU A 594 8.79 34.31 14.11
C GLU A 594 8.78 35.23 15.34
N TYR A 595 9.04 34.67 16.53
CA TYR A 595 9.10 35.44 17.78
C TYR A 595 10.43 36.19 17.97
N LEU A 596 11.47 35.84 17.20
CA LEU A 596 12.74 36.57 17.17
C LEU A 596 12.60 37.75 16.22
N LYS A 597 12.10 38.89 16.72
CA LYS A 597 12.08 40.14 15.97
C LYS A 597 13.50 40.72 15.85
N LEU A 598 14.31 40.14 14.97
CA LEU A 598 15.65 40.64 14.65
C LEU A 598 15.52 41.72 13.56
N SER A 599 16.13 42.87 13.79
CA SER A 599 16.10 44.03 12.89
C SER A 599 16.91 43.80 11.60
N ASN A 600 17.94 42.95 11.64
CA ASN A 600 18.93 42.77 10.57
C ASN A 600 18.88 41.42 9.84
N HIS A 601 18.06 40.46 10.28
CA HIS A 601 17.99 39.10 9.68
C HIS A 601 16.53 38.75 9.35
N GLN A 602 16.23 38.57 8.06
CA GLN A 602 14.91 38.16 7.58
C GLN A 602 14.88 36.64 7.33
N PHE A 603 14.12 35.91 8.15
CA PHE A 603 13.85 34.50 7.93
C PHE A 603 12.74 34.32 6.89
N THR A 604 12.89 33.36 5.99
CA THR A 604 11.84 32.99 5.03
C THR A 604 10.94 31.94 5.65
N PHE A 605 9.62 32.14 5.61
CA PHE A 605 8.65 31.22 6.21
C PHE A 605 7.78 30.53 5.16
N ILE A 606 7.37 29.30 5.44
CA ILE A 606 6.33 28.62 4.66
C ILE A 606 4.99 29.36 4.74
N SER A 607 4.22 29.36 3.65
CA SER A 607 2.88 29.93 3.63
C SER A 607 1.95 29.20 4.60
N ASN A 608 1.05 29.95 5.23
CA ASN A 608 0.02 29.37 6.10
C ASN A 608 -1.13 28.72 5.30
N ASP A 609 -1.15 28.87 3.97
CA ASP A 609 -2.20 28.35 3.08
C ASP A 609 -2.36 26.83 3.20
N TYR A 610 -1.26 26.08 3.36
CA TYR A 610 -1.29 24.62 3.46
C TYR A 610 -2.10 24.14 4.67
N ILE A 611 -2.03 24.85 5.79
CA ILE A 611 -2.82 24.53 6.99
C ILE A 611 -4.23 25.10 6.87
N GLN A 612 -4.38 26.36 6.49
CA GLN A 612 -5.70 27.03 6.49
C GLN A 612 -6.66 26.40 5.47
N GLN A 613 -6.17 25.98 4.30
CA GLN A 613 -7.01 25.44 3.24
C GLN A 613 -7.33 23.95 3.39
N TYR A 614 -6.53 23.21 4.16
CA TYR A 614 -6.62 21.75 4.33
C TYR A 614 -6.67 21.31 5.80
N GLN A 615 -7.02 22.21 6.71
CA GLN A 615 -7.07 21.94 8.16
C GLN A 615 -7.90 20.69 8.48
N ASN A 616 -9.07 20.56 7.85
CA ASN A 616 -10.00 19.46 8.05
C ASN A 616 -9.51 18.14 7.42
N GLU A 617 -8.60 18.19 6.45
CA GLU A 617 -8.05 17.00 5.76
C GLU A 617 -6.75 16.51 6.41
N LEU A 618 -5.97 17.42 6.99
CA LEU A 618 -4.70 17.14 7.63
C LEU A 618 -4.82 16.79 9.11
N PHE A 619 -5.83 17.31 9.82
CA PHE A 619 -5.89 17.22 11.28
C PHE A 619 -7.29 16.85 11.78
N TYR A 620 -7.54 15.56 12.05
CA TYR A 620 -8.65 15.15 12.91
C TYR A 620 -8.26 15.21 14.41
N HIS A 621 -6.97 14.97 14.71
CA HIS A 621 -6.39 15.01 16.06
C HIS A 621 -5.00 15.66 16.10
N ASP A 622 -4.63 16.26 17.25
CA ASP A 622 -3.32 16.94 17.44
C ASP A 622 -2.09 16.05 17.18
N ARG A 623 -2.24 14.72 17.23
CA ARG A 623 -1.17 13.76 16.92
C ARG A 623 -0.78 13.73 15.43
N GLU A 624 -1.73 13.98 14.52
CA GLU A 624 -1.47 13.99 13.08
C GLU A 624 -0.70 15.23 12.64
N LYS A 625 -0.93 16.34 13.36
CA LYS A 625 -0.16 17.57 13.19
C LYS A 625 1.33 17.37 13.42
N GLN A 626 1.70 16.57 14.41
CA GLN A 626 3.11 16.24 14.66
C GLN A 626 3.70 15.37 13.53
N LYS A 627 2.93 14.43 12.96
CA LYS A 627 3.39 13.61 11.83
C LYS A 627 3.63 14.45 10.57
N PHE A 628 2.78 15.44 10.31
CA PHE A 628 2.97 16.35 9.18
C PHE A 628 4.21 17.22 9.36
N VAL A 629 4.45 17.72 10.57
CA VAL A 629 5.70 18.46 10.89
C VAL A 629 6.94 17.58 10.70
N ILE A 630 6.89 16.30 11.09
CA ILE A 630 8.00 15.36 10.85
C ILE A 630 8.28 15.23 9.35
N PHE A 631 7.25 15.06 8.52
CA PHE A 631 7.39 15.03 7.06
C PHE A 631 8.03 16.32 6.50
N LEU A 632 7.58 17.49 6.95
CA LEU A 632 8.15 18.77 6.51
C LEU A 632 9.62 18.91 6.94
N ASN A 633 9.96 18.47 8.15
CA ASN A 633 11.35 18.42 8.63
C ASN A 633 12.21 17.49 7.77
N GLU A 634 11.67 16.34 7.34
CA GLU A 634 12.35 15.43 6.40
C GLU A 634 12.52 16.06 5.02
N LEU A 635 11.64 16.97 4.59
CA LEU A 635 11.78 17.74 3.35
C LEU A 635 12.77 18.93 3.46
N ASN A 636 13.53 19.06 4.54
CA ASN A 636 14.41 20.20 4.84
C ASN A 636 13.69 21.52 5.14
N LEU A 637 12.44 21.47 5.63
CA LEU A 637 11.79 22.64 6.23
C LEU A 637 12.02 22.62 7.73
N TYR A 638 12.66 23.64 8.28
CA TYR A 638 13.12 23.58 9.67
C TYR A 638 12.13 24.24 10.62
N ASP A 639 11.93 23.59 11.77
CA ASP A 639 11.14 24.16 12.86
C ASP A 639 11.92 25.18 13.71
N PHE A 640 13.24 25.25 13.54
CA PHE A 640 14.18 26.17 14.17
C PHE A 640 15.46 26.31 13.31
N PHE A 641 16.62 26.67 13.88
CA PHE A 641 17.87 26.75 13.12
C PHE A 641 18.24 25.43 12.41
N GLN A 642 18.74 25.53 11.18
CA GLN A 642 19.28 24.39 10.45
C GLN A 642 20.53 23.86 11.17
N MET A 643 20.44 22.65 11.70
CA MET A 643 21.56 21.92 12.29
C MET A 643 22.14 20.96 11.25
N LYS A 644 23.42 21.09 10.95
CA LYS A 644 24.16 20.19 10.05
C LYS A 644 25.10 19.33 10.87
N TYR A 645 25.06 18.03 10.64
CA TYR A 645 26.14 17.15 11.06
C TYR A 645 27.29 17.33 10.09
N ILE A 646 28.47 17.64 10.62
CA ILE A 646 29.67 17.78 9.81
C ILE A 646 30.68 16.71 10.23
N ASP A 647 31.11 15.93 9.25
CA ASP A 647 32.28 15.05 9.34
C ASP A 647 33.34 15.66 8.40
N LYS A 648 34.13 16.62 8.89
CA LYS A 648 35.04 17.43 8.03
C LYS A 648 36.24 16.64 7.49
N GLY A 649 36.31 15.33 7.69
CA GLY A 649 37.46 14.53 7.33
C GLY A 649 38.74 15.03 8.00
N PHE A 650 39.88 14.69 7.41
CA PHE A 650 41.22 15.01 7.92
C PHE A 650 41.51 16.52 7.89
N ILE A 651 41.51 17.18 9.05
CA ILE A 651 41.86 18.59 9.20
C ILE A 651 43.29 18.74 9.75
N ASN A 652 44.10 19.56 9.08
CA ASN A 652 45.43 19.97 9.54
C ASN A 652 45.34 21.02 10.67
N VAL A 653 46.27 20.94 11.62
CA VAL A 653 46.37 21.77 12.83
C VAL A 653 46.32 23.28 12.53
N GLU A 654 46.85 23.72 11.38
CA GLU A 654 46.86 25.14 10.98
C GLU A 654 45.47 25.74 10.73
N LYS A 655 44.49 24.95 10.28
CA LYS A 655 43.10 25.43 10.05
C LYS A 655 42.22 25.41 11.32
N LEU A 656 42.74 24.86 12.42
CA LEU A 656 42.02 24.66 13.69
C LEU A 656 42.26 25.79 14.70
N VAL A 657 43.26 26.64 14.46
CA VAL A 657 43.66 27.76 15.33
C VAL A 657 42.55 28.82 15.44
N ASP A 658 41.78 29.04 14.37
CA ASP A 658 40.65 30.00 14.34
C ASP A 658 39.30 29.35 14.70
N SER A 659 39.29 28.07 15.06
CA SER A 659 38.07 27.31 15.34
C SER A 659 37.68 27.35 16.82
N PRO A 660 36.41 27.09 17.18
CA PRO A 660 35.97 26.95 18.57
C PRO A 660 36.67 25.82 19.35
N TRP A 661 37.54 25.02 18.71
CA TRP A 661 38.34 23.95 19.33
C TRP A 661 39.79 24.30 19.64
N ALA A 662 40.26 25.51 19.32
CA ALA A 662 41.66 25.91 19.46
C ALA A 662 42.28 25.63 20.85
N ASN A 663 41.55 25.95 21.94
CA ASN A 663 42.08 25.90 23.31
C ASN A 663 42.27 24.48 23.89
N GLU A 664 41.56 23.47 23.39
CA GLU A 664 41.75 22.09 23.84
C GLU A 664 42.74 21.35 22.94
N ILE A 665 42.75 21.71 21.67
CA ILE A 665 43.69 21.15 20.70
C ILE A 665 45.10 21.66 21.00
N SER A 666 45.30 22.87 21.54
CA SER A 666 46.63 23.31 22.00
C SER A 666 47.25 22.36 23.02
N SER A 667 46.43 21.81 23.93
CA SER A 667 46.85 20.83 24.94
C SER A 667 47.13 19.43 24.38
N ILE A 668 46.55 19.10 23.23
CA ILE A 668 46.69 17.80 22.53
C ILE A 668 47.75 17.87 21.42
N SER A 669 48.04 19.08 20.91
CA SER A 669 48.90 19.34 19.76
C SER A 669 50.38 19.00 19.99
N GLU A 670 50.82 18.90 21.25
CA GLU A 670 52.20 18.50 21.58
C GLU A 670 52.44 16.99 21.39
N LEU A 671 51.40 16.17 21.18
CA LEU A 671 51.50 14.70 21.24
C LEU A 671 51.14 13.95 19.95
N ILE A 672 50.62 14.59 18.90
CA ILE A 672 50.10 13.88 17.72
C ILE A 672 50.39 14.64 16.41
N HIS A 673 51.11 13.99 15.47
CA HIS A 673 51.44 14.50 14.12
C HIS A 673 50.45 14.07 13.02
N GLU A 674 49.35 13.40 13.38
CA GLU A 674 48.37 12.89 12.42
C GLU A 674 47.14 13.80 12.26
N PRO A 675 46.52 13.84 11.07
CA PRO A 675 45.33 14.65 10.83
C PRO A 675 44.12 14.12 11.60
N PHE A 676 43.31 15.05 12.12
CA PHE A 676 42.15 14.73 12.96
C PHE A 676 40.85 14.70 12.15
N ILE A 677 39.92 13.83 12.52
CA ILE A 677 38.55 13.82 12.00
C ILE A 677 37.64 14.50 13.03
N ILE A 678 37.06 15.65 12.67
CA ILE A 678 36.10 16.37 13.51
C ILE A 678 34.69 15.97 13.13
N LYS A 679 33.98 15.38 14.10
CA LYS A 679 32.56 15.04 14.03
C LYS A 679 31.79 15.98 14.94
N ASP A 680 30.98 16.85 14.36
CA ASP A 680 30.30 17.91 15.09
C ASP A 680 28.90 18.23 14.57
N TRP A 681 28.07 18.82 15.43
CA TRP A 681 26.79 19.42 15.08
C TRP A 681 26.93 20.94 15.07
N TYR A 682 26.70 21.54 13.91
CA TYR A 682 26.98 22.95 13.64
C TYR A 682 25.79 23.62 12.94
N SER A 683 25.60 24.92 13.14
CA SER A 683 24.56 25.71 12.46
C SER A 683 25.11 27.05 11.93
N ASP A 684 25.09 27.19 10.60
CA ASP A 684 25.52 28.42 9.91
C ASP A 684 24.65 29.64 10.28
N GLU A 685 23.34 29.43 10.48
CA GLU A 685 22.40 30.49 10.84
C GLU A 685 22.68 31.02 12.25
N PHE A 686 23.01 30.12 13.17
CA PHE A 686 23.30 30.48 14.56
C PHE A 686 24.65 31.18 14.70
N GLU A 687 25.69 30.72 14.00
CA GLU A 687 27.00 31.40 14.03
C GLU A 687 26.91 32.79 13.41
N ARG A 688 26.16 32.98 12.32
CA ARG A 688 25.90 34.31 11.74
C ARG A 688 25.19 35.23 12.73
N LEU A 689 24.22 34.72 13.48
CA LEU A 689 23.48 35.47 14.49
C LEU A 689 24.33 35.85 15.71
N ILE A 690 25.27 35.00 16.12
CA ILE A 690 26.18 35.31 17.25
C ILE A 690 27.34 36.22 16.82
N SER A 691 27.86 36.03 15.61
CA SER A 691 28.96 36.85 15.08
C SER A 691 28.51 38.27 14.73
N SER A 692 27.24 38.48 14.38
CA SER A 692 26.63 39.81 14.43
C SER A 692 26.58 40.24 15.90
N LYS A 693 27.43 41.19 16.30
CA LYS A 693 27.46 41.83 17.63
C LYS A 693 26.21 42.69 17.89
N ASP A 694 25.03 42.17 17.59
CA ASP A 694 23.76 42.85 17.76
C ASP A 694 23.34 42.78 19.23
N ASN A 695 23.14 43.96 19.83
CA ASN A 695 22.65 44.12 21.20
C ASN A 695 21.23 43.57 21.40
N ASP A 696 20.56 43.12 20.33
CA ASP A 696 19.17 42.64 20.32
C ASP A 696 18.99 41.19 20.81
N ILE A 697 20.07 40.44 21.05
CA ILE A 697 20.02 39.12 21.73
C ILE A 697 19.39 39.25 23.13
N GLN A 698 19.28 40.48 23.67
CA GLN A 698 18.64 40.82 24.93
C GLN A 698 17.16 40.37 25.08
N GLN A 699 16.46 39.99 23.99
CA GLN A 699 15.04 39.59 24.08
C GLN A 699 14.74 38.09 23.86
N SER A 700 15.71 37.23 23.53
CA SER A 700 15.38 35.87 23.13
C SER A 700 15.35 34.87 24.29
N SER A 701 14.26 34.88 25.08
CA SER A 701 13.86 33.73 25.92
C SER A 701 13.66 32.44 25.10
N VAL A 702 13.51 32.57 23.78
CA VAL A 702 13.27 31.51 22.80
C VAL A 702 14.46 30.56 22.65
N ILE A 703 15.71 31.03 22.71
CA ILE A 703 16.90 30.15 22.55
C ILE A 703 16.93 29.08 23.66
N CYS A 704 16.62 29.45 24.91
CA CYS A 704 16.67 28.54 26.06
C CYS A 704 15.66 27.38 26.02
N THR A 705 14.70 27.37 25.11
CA THR A 705 13.43 26.71 25.38
C THR A 705 13.19 25.38 24.69
N ARG A 706 14.17 24.87 23.94
CA ARG A 706 14.18 23.54 23.32
C ARG A 706 15.37 22.72 23.79
N THR A 707 15.17 21.94 24.85
CA THR A 707 16.16 20.99 25.39
C THR A 707 16.49 19.85 24.42
N ARG A 708 15.56 19.47 23.52
CA ARG A 708 15.75 18.35 22.57
C ARG A 708 16.94 18.53 21.61
N TYR A 709 17.18 19.73 21.09
CA TYR A 709 18.31 19.98 20.19
C TYR A 709 19.63 20.22 20.95
N MET A 710 19.55 20.51 22.25
CA MET A 710 20.71 20.79 23.10
C MET A 710 21.18 19.58 23.92
N ASN A 711 20.40 18.50 24.00
CA ASN A 711 20.74 17.23 24.65
C ASN A 711 21.43 16.22 23.70
N MET A 712 22.13 16.71 22.67
CA MET A 712 22.87 15.82 21.77
C MET A 712 24.11 15.29 22.51
N PRO A 713 24.29 13.95 22.62
CA PRO A 713 25.37 13.38 23.42
C PRO A 713 26.74 13.76 22.83
N PRO A 714 27.75 14.06 23.67
CA PRO A 714 29.10 14.33 23.20
C PRO A 714 29.65 13.10 22.48
N ILE A 715 29.97 13.24 21.20
CA ILE A 715 30.54 12.15 20.41
C ILE A 715 32.01 12.01 20.85
N LYS A 716 32.35 10.89 21.49
CA LYS A 716 33.70 10.58 22.03
C LYS A 716 34.21 11.52 23.15
N GLY A 717 33.32 12.09 23.95
CA GLY A 717 33.72 12.89 25.12
C GLY A 717 34.24 14.30 24.80
N VAL A 718 34.16 14.74 23.55
CA VAL A 718 34.46 16.12 23.12
C VAL A 718 33.15 16.88 22.91
N GLU A 719 33.05 18.09 23.45
CA GLU A 719 31.85 18.94 23.35
C GLU A 719 31.67 19.52 21.93
N SER A 720 30.41 19.64 21.46
CA SER A 720 30.08 20.20 20.14
C SER A 720 30.41 21.69 20.03
N SER A 721 30.71 22.19 18.83
CA SER A 721 30.96 23.63 18.63
C SER A 721 29.77 24.48 19.04
N PHE A 722 28.56 24.01 18.76
CA PHE A 722 27.32 24.67 19.14
C PHE A 722 27.21 24.84 20.66
N LEU A 723 27.50 23.79 21.45
CA LEU A 723 27.50 23.87 22.92
C LEU A 723 28.63 24.76 23.45
N ARG A 724 29.79 24.78 22.79
CA ARG A 724 30.89 25.68 23.15
C ARG A 724 30.56 27.13 22.92
N LEU A 725 29.99 27.46 21.76
CA LEU A 725 29.54 28.82 21.45
C LEU A 725 28.50 29.28 22.49
N LEU A 726 27.59 28.39 22.90
CA LEU A 726 26.67 28.66 24.01
C LEU A 726 27.40 28.90 25.35
N ARG A 727 28.46 28.17 25.71
CA ARG A 727 29.15 28.42 26.99
C ARG A 727 30.07 29.64 27.00
N GLN A 728 30.73 29.91 25.87
CA GLN A 728 31.82 30.90 25.81
C GLN A 728 31.31 32.32 25.58
N HIS A 729 30.12 32.49 24.98
CA HIS A 729 29.56 33.80 24.70
C HIS A 729 28.60 34.29 25.80
N SER A 730 28.57 35.61 25.99
CA SER A 730 27.71 36.26 26.97
C SER A 730 26.33 36.49 26.37
N TRP A 731 25.40 35.58 26.65
CA TRP A 731 24.00 35.70 26.18
C TRP A 731 22.97 35.50 27.30
N ILE A 732 23.37 35.10 28.52
CA ILE A 732 22.43 34.96 29.63
C ILE A 732 22.11 36.34 30.22
N PRO A 733 20.84 36.78 30.21
CA PRO A 733 20.44 38.02 30.85
C PRO A 733 20.36 37.82 32.37
N VAL A 734 21.16 38.57 33.12
CA VAL A 734 21.08 38.65 34.59
C VAL A 734 20.22 39.85 34.99
N VAL A 735 19.59 39.78 36.18
CA VAL A 735 18.79 40.88 36.76
C VAL A 735 19.62 42.18 36.74
N GLY A 736 19.25 43.13 35.86
CA GLY A 736 20.02 44.36 35.60
C GLY A 736 20.48 44.56 34.16
N GLY A 737 20.16 43.67 33.22
CA GLY A 737 20.30 43.88 31.77
C GLY A 737 21.70 43.66 31.21
N LYS A 738 22.70 43.31 32.04
CA LYS A 738 24.03 42.90 31.58
C LYS A 738 24.04 41.41 31.24
N LEU A 739 24.67 41.08 30.10
CA LEU A 739 24.82 39.70 29.63
C LEU A 739 26.05 39.07 30.26
N PHE A 740 25.90 37.84 30.73
CA PHE A 740 26.98 37.04 31.31
C PHE A 740 27.12 35.70 30.61
N LYS A 741 28.31 35.11 30.73
CA LYS A 741 28.54 33.73 30.30
C LYS A 741 27.80 32.76 31.23
N PRO A 742 27.24 31.66 30.73
CA PRO A 742 26.56 30.68 31.58
C PRO A 742 27.38 30.20 32.78
N THR A 743 28.69 30.02 32.62
CA THR A 743 29.61 29.54 33.67
C THR A 743 29.83 30.51 34.83
N ASP A 744 29.48 31.78 34.64
CA ASP A 744 29.75 32.86 35.60
C ASP A 744 28.49 33.25 36.39
N VAL A 745 27.35 32.61 36.10
CA VAL A 745 26.04 32.95 36.64
C VAL A 745 25.58 31.89 37.63
N TYR A 746 25.04 32.34 38.76
CA TYR A 746 24.50 31.48 39.81
C TYR A 746 22.97 31.35 39.69
N CYS A 747 22.43 30.17 39.99
CA CYS A 747 20.99 29.99 40.10
C CYS A 747 20.57 30.17 41.56
N LEU A 748 20.21 31.39 41.95
CA LEU A 748 19.82 31.71 43.33
C LEU A 748 18.33 32.01 43.41
N LYS A 749 17.68 31.57 44.50
CA LYS A 749 16.33 32.05 44.84
C LYS A 749 16.41 33.53 45.22
N SER A 750 15.37 34.29 44.93
CA SER A 750 15.31 35.75 45.20
C SER A 750 15.47 36.11 46.68
N ASN A 751 15.30 35.15 47.60
CA ASN A 751 15.51 35.30 49.05
C ASN A 751 16.91 34.85 49.54
N HIS A 752 17.83 34.48 48.65
CA HIS A 752 19.17 34.05 49.03
C HIS A 752 19.99 35.24 49.59
N GLN A 753 20.72 35.01 50.69
CA GLN A 753 21.47 36.04 51.43
C GLN A 753 22.50 36.78 50.57
N PHE A 754 23.03 36.10 49.55
CA PHE A 754 24.00 36.65 48.61
C PHE A 754 23.44 37.06 47.23
N HIS A 755 22.11 37.05 47.01
CA HIS A 755 21.56 37.34 45.67
C HIS A 755 21.94 38.75 45.16
N ARG A 756 22.12 39.72 46.05
CA ARG A 756 22.52 41.09 45.65
C ARG A 756 23.99 41.24 45.27
N TYR A 757 24.82 40.23 45.55
CA TYR A 757 26.28 40.35 45.48
C TYR A 757 26.92 39.54 44.35
N VAL A 758 26.14 38.68 43.68
CA VAL A 758 26.63 37.75 42.67
C VAL A 758 25.70 37.78 41.44
N PRO A 759 26.22 37.70 40.20
CA PRO A 759 25.39 37.57 39.01
C PRO A 759 24.54 36.31 39.13
N HIS A 760 23.21 36.46 39.12
CA HIS A 760 22.32 35.33 39.32
C HIS A 760 21.06 35.43 38.48
N VAL A 761 20.48 34.27 38.20
CA VAL A 761 19.19 34.16 37.55
C VAL A 761 18.22 33.50 38.53
N ASP A 762 17.02 34.07 38.63
CA ASP A 762 15.98 33.56 39.52
C ASP A 762 15.39 32.27 38.94
N LEU A 763 15.54 31.16 39.68
CA LEU A 763 15.03 29.83 39.33
C LEU A 763 13.54 29.83 38.93
N VAL A 764 12.74 30.77 39.44
CA VAL A 764 11.31 30.87 39.15
C VAL A 764 11.03 31.53 37.78
N LYS A 765 11.97 32.33 37.26
CA LYS A 765 11.80 33.10 36.02
C LYS A 765 12.43 32.43 34.79
N VAL A 766 13.17 31.34 34.96
CA VAL A 766 13.78 30.61 33.84
C VAL A 766 12.85 29.49 33.37
N PRO A 767 12.46 29.43 32.09
CA PRO A 767 11.58 28.40 31.55
C PRO A 767 12.32 27.09 31.23
N LEU A 768 13.44 26.81 31.92
CA LEU A 768 14.24 25.62 31.74
C LEU A 768 13.76 24.55 32.72
N LYS A 769 12.99 23.58 32.21
CA LYS A 769 12.49 22.44 33.01
C LYS A 769 13.57 21.40 33.33
N ASP A 770 14.72 21.45 32.65
CA ASP A 770 15.73 20.40 32.69
C ASP A 770 16.94 20.83 33.54
N VAL A 771 17.00 20.29 34.75
CA VAL A 771 17.97 20.64 35.79
C VAL A 771 19.38 20.20 35.41
N ASP A 772 19.51 19.03 34.77
CA ASP A 772 20.80 18.52 34.30
C ASP A 772 21.38 19.37 33.18
N PHE A 773 20.53 19.85 32.27
CA PHE A 773 20.99 20.74 31.21
C PHE A 773 21.54 22.06 31.76
N MET A 774 20.89 22.66 32.76
CA MET A 774 21.34 23.91 33.36
C MET A 774 22.68 23.79 34.08
N PHE A 775 22.82 22.78 34.95
CA PHE A 775 23.97 22.68 35.84
C PHE A 775 25.13 21.89 35.23
N ASN A 776 24.85 20.80 34.52
CA ASN A 776 25.90 19.92 33.98
C ASN A 776 26.27 20.30 32.53
N ILE A 777 25.31 20.76 31.70
CA ILE A 777 25.55 21.04 30.28
C ILE A 777 25.80 22.53 30.00
N LEU A 778 25.14 23.48 30.67
CA LEU A 778 25.45 24.91 30.53
C LEU A 778 26.51 25.39 31.52
N GLY A 779 26.68 24.69 32.65
CA GLY A 779 27.66 25.04 33.68
C GLY A 779 27.22 26.17 34.62
N LEU A 780 25.91 26.43 34.75
CA LEU A 780 25.40 27.38 35.75
C LEU A 780 25.80 26.93 37.16
N ARG A 781 26.10 27.87 38.05
CA ARG A 781 26.56 27.54 39.40
C ARG A 781 25.39 27.35 40.36
N LYS A 782 25.33 26.19 41.01
CA LYS A 782 24.23 25.80 41.91
C LYS A 782 24.35 26.39 43.32
N GLU A 783 25.58 26.49 43.84
CA GLU A 783 25.84 26.88 45.22
C GLU A 783 27.03 27.84 45.33
N ILE A 784 27.01 28.72 46.33
CA ILE A 784 28.13 29.61 46.64
C ILE A 784 29.11 28.85 47.55
N THR A 785 30.29 28.53 47.04
CA THR A 785 31.30 27.76 47.78
C THR A 785 31.96 28.61 48.88
N SER A 786 32.54 27.93 49.89
CA SER A 786 33.34 28.59 50.94
C SER A 786 34.50 29.42 50.41
N MET A 787 35.09 29.00 49.29
CA MET A 787 36.12 29.77 48.58
C MET A 787 35.55 31.05 47.95
N THR A 788 34.37 30.98 47.31
CA THR A 788 33.73 32.18 46.74
C THR A 788 33.34 33.18 47.84
N MET A 789 32.88 32.68 49.00
CA MET A 789 32.60 33.54 50.17
C MET A 789 33.88 34.19 50.72
N PHE A 790 34.99 33.46 50.75
CA PHE A 790 36.30 34.01 51.12
C PHE A 790 36.81 35.06 50.14
N GLU A 791 36.66 34.81 48.83
CA GLU A 791 36.99 35.78 47.78
C GLU A 791 36.20 37.08 47.93
N LEU A 792 34.89 36.97 48.16
CA LEU A 792 34.03 38.13 48.42
C LEU A 792 34.44 38.87 49.70
N PHE A 793 34.74 38.13 50.78
CA PHE A 793 35.24 38.70 52.03
C PHE A 793 36.53 39.50 51.83
N MET A 794 37.53 38.91 51.18
CA MET A 794 38.82 39.57 50.91
C MET A 794 38.69 40.74 49.92
N LYS A 795 37.79 40.64 48.93
CA LYS A 795 37.44 41.76 48.05
C LYS A 795 36.78 42.90 48.80
N TRP A 796 35.97 42.60 49.83
CA TRP A 796 35.33 43.64 50.64
C TRP A 796 36.25 44.24 51.69
N SER A 797 37.20 43.47 52.25
CA SER A 797 38.12 43.92 53.28
C SER A 797 39.40 44.56 52.73
N CYS A 798 39.95 44.06 51.61
CA CYS A 798 41.23 44.49 51.02
C CYS A 798 41.15 44.88 49.53
N ASN A 799 39.99 44.74 48.88
CA ASN A 799 39.80 44.97 47.44
C ASN A 799 40.75 44.15 46.54
N LEU A 800 41.15 42.97 47.02
CA LEU A 800 41.97 42.02 46.25
C LEU A 800 41.11 41.36 45.17
N ASP A 801 41.64 41.31 43.96
CA ASP A 801 41.10 40.55 42.84
C ASP A 801 41.46 39.07 42.95
N ARG A 802 40.74 38.23 42.19
CA ARG A 802 40.77 36.77 42.34
C ARG A 802 42.18 36.20 42.13
N ASP A 803 42.93 36.75 41.18
CA ASP A 803 44.26 36.26 40.81
C ASP A 803 45.31 36.59 41.88
N SER A 804 45.29 37.82 42.42
CA SER A 804 46.15 38.20 43.55
C SER A 804 45.87 37.35 44.79
N LEU A 805 44.60 37.03 45.02
CA LEU A 805 44.15 36.21 46.14
C LEU A 805 44.59 34.75 45.98
N TYR A 806 44.55 34.21 44.75
CA TYR A 806 45.04 32.87 44.43
C TYR A 806 46.56 32.76 44.65
N HIS A 807 47.32 33.80 44.30
CA HIS A 807 48.76 33.86 44.58
C HIS A 807 49.05 33.89 46.08
N ILE A 808 48.32 34.68 46.87
CA ILE A 808 48.50 34.75 48.33
C ILE A 808 48.19 33.40 48.99
N ILE A 809 47.12 32.71 48.56
CA ILE A 809 46.73 31.41 49.12
C ILE A 809 47.75 30.32 48.73
N ASN A 810 48.19 30.28 47.48
CA ASN A 810 49.16 29.27 47.03
C ASN A 810 50.55 29.45 47.63
N PHE A 811 50.95 30.70 47.93
CA PHE A 811 52.20 30.97 48.65
C PHE A 811 52.22 30.33 50.06
N HIS A 812 51.05 30.14 50.67
CA HIS A 812 50.92 29.59 52.03
C HIS A 812 51.07 28.07 52.10
N VAL A 813 50.77 27.34 51.02
CA VAL A 813 50.82 25.86 51.01
C VAL A 813 52.26 25.33 51.17
N ASN A 814 53.28 26.18 50.98
CA ASN A 814 54.70 25.80 50.98
C ASN A 814 55.52 26.27 52.20
N LEU A 815 54.89 26.72 53.30
CA LEU A 815 55.59 27.17 54.52
C LEU A 815 55.49 26.13 55.67
N PRO A 816 56.53 25.94 56.50
CA PRO A 816 56.49 25.04 57.66
C PRO A 816 55.55 25.58 58.76
N GLU A 817 54.90 24.67 59.49
CA GLU A 817 53.72 24.89 60.36
C GLU A 817 53.86 25.91 61.51
N ASN A 818 55.04 26.49 61.75
CA ASN A 818 55.29 27.41 62.87
C ASN A 818 55.56 28.88 62.46
N GLU A 819 55.41 29.24 61.19
CA GLU A 819 55.45 30.65 60.75
C GLU A 819 54.06 31.15 60.33
N THR A 820 53.52 32.13 61.07
CA THR A 820 52.28 32.82 60.71
C THR A 820 52.55 33.80 59.56
N ILE A 821 51.70 33.82 58.52
CA ILE A 821 51.74 34.90 57.53
C ILE A 821 51.60 36.23 58.29
N PRO A 822 52.43 37.24 57.98
CA PRO A 822 52.51 38.38 58.85
C PRO A 822 51.30 39.30 58.61
N CYS A 823 50.55 39.65 59.66
CA CYS A 823 49.58 40.75 59.63
C CYS A 823 50.20 42.01 59.01
N THR A 824 51.53 42.13 58.98
CA THR A 824 52.25 43.21 58.30
C THR A 824 51.93 43.33 56.81
N MET A 825 51.71 42.24 56.07
CA MET A 825 51.36 42.30 54.64
C MET A 825 49.94 42.83 54.43
N LEU A 826 48.96 42.34 55.19
CA LEU A 826 47.57 42.78 55.12
C LEU A 826 47.32 44.16 55.77
N ARG A 827 48.18 44.60 56.70
CA ARG A 827 48.14 45.94 57.32
C ARG A 827 48.54 47.07 56.37
N THR A 828 49.25 46.78 55.27
CA THR A 828 49.69 47.82 54.32
C THR A 828 48.60 48.26 53.34
N THR A 829 47.56 47.44 53.14
CA THR A 829 46.40 47.75 52.27
C THR A 829 45.33 48.54 53.03
N ARG A 830 45.59 49.82 53.33
CA ARG A 830 44.63 50.72 54.01
C ARG A 830 43.62 51.30 53.04
N GLN A 831 42.37 50.82 53.01
CA GLN A 831 41.32 51.40 52.15
C GLN A 831 39.90 51.38 52.77
N SER A 832 39.00 52.11 52.11
CA SER A 832 37.63 52.45 52.52
C SER A 832 36.67 51.24 52.59
N CYS A 833 36.20 50.85 53.78
CA CYS A 833 35.39 49.66 54.05
C CYS A 833 34.04 49.91 54.78
N LEU A 834 33.69 51.15 55.13
CA LEU A 834 32.49 51.41 55.95
C LEU A 834 31.17 50.95 55.29
N ASP A 835 31.00 51.16 53.98
CA ASP A 835 29.80 50.72 53.22
C ASP A 835 29.68 49.19 53.08
N LYS A 836 30.73 48.45 53.43
CA LYS A 836 30.83 46.99 53.27
C LYS A 836 30.86 46.24 54.59
N ILE A 837 30.78 46.93 55.73
CA ILE A 837 30.80 46.28 57.07
C ILE A 837 29.62 45.33 57.22
N GLU A 838 28.43 45.69 56.74
CA GLU A 838 27.26 44.82 56.81
C GLU A 838 27.46 43.54 55.97
N ASN A 839 28.13 43.64 54.82
CA ASN A 839 28.48 42.50 53.98
C ASN A 839 29.51 41.58 54.68
N ILE A 840 30.50 42.17 55.35
CA ILE A 840 31.51 41.45 56.13
C ILE A 840 30.88 40.76 57.35
N ARG A 841 29.98 41.45 58.07
CA ARG A 841 29.17 40.88 59.17
C ARG A 841 28.34 39.70 58.67
N GLN A 842 27.74 39.82 57.49
CA GLN A 842 26.95 38.76 56.91
C GLN A 842 27.79 37.52 56.58
N VAL A 843 29.05 37.69 56.13
CA VAL A 843 29.99 36.56 55.97
C VAL A 843 30.27 35.89 57.33
N TYR A 844 30.58 36.66 58.37
CA TYR A 844 30.81 36.09 59.72
C TYR A 844 29.58 35.38 60.28
N GLN A 845 28.38 35.93 60.10
CA GLN A 845 27.12 35.28 60.47
C GLN A 845 26.88 33.99 59.69
N THR A 846 27.18 33.98 58.39
CA THR A 846 27.06 32.76 57.58
C THR A 846 28.02 31.66 58.06
N ILE A 847 29.23 32.01 58.51
CA ILE A 847 30.17 31.03 59.09
C ILE A 847 29.60 30.38 60.36
N ILE A 848 28.86 31.14 61.17
CA ILE A 848 28.26 30.66 62.43
C ILE A 848 27.02 29.80 62.16
N SER A 849 26.18 30.21 61.22
CA SER A 849 24.91 29.54 60.92
C SER A 849 25.05 28.24 60.12
N ASN A 850 26.20 27.99 59.48
CA ASN A 850 26.38 26.91 58.51
C ASN A 850 27.51 25.94 58.92
N ASN A 851 27.18 24.67 59.21
CA ASN A 851 28.18 23.66 59.59
C ASN A 851 29.18 23.31 58.46
N GLN A 852 28.88 23.65 57.21
CA GLN A 852 29.75 23.36 56.06
C GLN A 852 30.93 24.32 55.88
N THR A 853 30.98 25.43 56.63
CA THR A 853 32.10 26.39 56.58
C THR A 853 33.28 26.01 57.48
N HIS A 854 33.41 24.74 57.90
CA HIS A 854 34.53 24.27 58.71
C HIS A 854 35.90 24.57 58.06
N ARG A 855 36.01 24.47 56.73
CA ARG A 855 37.24 24.85 55.99
C ARG A 855 37.53 26.35 56.03
N LEU A 856 36.49 27.18 56.02
CA LEU A 856 36.62 28.64 56.10
C LEU A 856 37.00 29.06 57.53
N LEU A 857 36.38 28.44 58.54
CA LEU A 857 36.72 28.59 59.96
C LEU A 857 38.17 28.20 60.24
N LEU A 858 38.63 27.05 59.71
CA LEU A 858 40.03 26.61 59.82
C LEU A 858 41.00 27.66 59.25
N ARG A 859 40.67 28.31 58.14
CA ARG A 859 41.52 29.37 57.57
C ARG A 859 41.61 30.60 58.48
N PHE A 860 40.49 31.05 59.05
CA PHE A 860 40.51 32.15 60.02
C PHE A 860 41.28 31.80 61.30
N ARG A 861 41.21 30.54 61.75
CA ARG A 861 42.01 30.03 62.89
C ARG A 861 43.50 29.91 62.58
N LEU A 862 43.87 29.42 61.40
CA LEU A 862 45.26 29.28 60.98
C LEU A 862 45.97 30.64 60.90
N TRP A 863 45.25 31.68 60.49
CA TRP A 863 45.84 33.01 60.36
C TRP A 863 45.84 33.78 61.68
N SER A 864 44.96 33.43 62.62
CA SER A 864 44.80 34.13 63.92
C SER A 864 44.60 35.64 63.75
N ILE A 865 43.79 36.06 62.76
CA ILE A 865 43.56 37.46 62.42
C ILE A 865 42.07 37.82 62.52
N VAL A 866 41.79 39.01 63.04
CA VAL A 866 40.47 39.63 63.11
C VAL A 866 40.48 40.95 62.34
N PHE A 867 39.46 41.18 61.50
CA PHE A 867 39.26 42.47 60.84
C PHE A 867 38.56 43.44 61.79
N VAL A 868 39.20 44.58 62.07
CA VAL A 868 38.65 45.61 62.97
C VAL A 868 38.40 46.91 62.20
N PRO A 869 37.14 47.40 62.14
CA PRO A 869 36.86 48.71 61.55
C PRO A 869 37.40 49.84 62.44
N ARG A 870 37.91 50.92 61.83
CA ARG A 870 38.32 52.16 62.51
C ARG A 870 37.49 53.35 62.03
N THR A 871 37.48 54.43 62.80
CA THR A 871 36.76 55.67 62.45
C THR A 871 37.37 56.32 61.21
N GLY A 872 36.53 56.73 60.24
CA GLY A 872 36.98 57.39 58.99
C GLY A 872 37.14 56.48 57.77
N ASN A 873 36.23 55.52 57.58
CA ASN A 873 36.15 54.55 56.47
C ASN A 873 37.26 53.48 56.43
N LEU A 874 38.26 53.46 57.31
CA LEU A 874 39.37 52.49 57.24
C LEU A 874 39.13 51.26 58.13
N GLY A 875 39.71 50.12 57.80
CA GLY A 875 39.73 48.94 58.67
C GLY A 875 41.06 48.20 58.56
N ASP A 876 41.51 47.61 59.67
CA ASP A 876 42.81 46.95 59.78
C ASP A 876 42.65 45.49 60.23
N PHE A 877 43.51 44.62 59.71
CA PHE A 877 43.67 43.25 60.20
C PHE A 877 44.64 43.23 61.39
N LEU A 878 44.16 42.74 62.52
CA LEU A 878 44.91 42.61 63.78
C LEU A 878 45.00 41.15 64.20
N TYR A 879 46.08 40.79 64.88
CA TYR A 879 46.18 39.46 65.47
C TYR A 879 45.17 39.30 66.61
N VAL A 880 44.70 38.07 66.83
CA VAL A 880 43.80 37.74 67.95
C VAL A 880 44.36 38.22 69.29
N ASP A 881 45.67 38.11 69.49
CA ASP A 881 46.34 38.55 70.72
C ASP A 881 46.36 40.08 70.91
N GLU A 882 46.14 40.86 69.85
CA GLU A 882 46.11 42.34 69.91
C GLU A 882 44.71 42.90 70.12
N VAL A 883 43.71 42.02 70.21
CA VAL A 883 42.29 42.38 70.26
C VAL A 883 41.66 41.88 71.54
N ILE A 884 40.84 42.72 72.17
CA ILE A 884 40.07 42.37 73.37
C ILE A 884 38.60 42.66 73.08
N TRP A 885 37.69 41.83 73.62
CA TRP A 885 36.26 42.06 73.42
C TRP A 885 35.81 43.40 74.03
N HIS A 886 36.07 43.63 75.32
CA HIS A 886 35.69 44.86 76.04
C HIS A 886 36.51 45.11 77.31
N ASP A 887 36.82 46.38 77.62
CA ASP A 887 37.38 46.82 78.91
C ASP A 887 36.27 47.40 79.82
N PRO A 888 35.93 46.73 80.94
CA PRO A 888 34.91 47.19 81.89
C PRO A 888 35.34 48.39 82.75
N HIS A 889 36.63 48.72 82.80
CA HIS A 889 37.19 49.80 83.64
C HIS A 889 37.70 51.00 82.82
N SER A 890 37.74 50.88 81.49
CA SER A 890 38.11 51.91 80.51
C SER A 890 39.51 52.53 80.71
N LEU A 891 40.42 51.86 81.41
CA LEU A 891 41.76 52.38 81.71
C LEU A 891 42.71 52.22 80.52
N LEU A 892 42.54 51.17 79.72
CA LEU A 892 43.32 50.93 78.51
C LEU A 892 42.86 51.84 77.35
N ASP A 893 41.56 52.17 77.30
CA ASP A 893 41.00 53.09 76.31
C ASP A 893 41.50 54.55 76.48
N ILE A 894 41.62 55.02 77.73
CA ILE A 894 42.05 56.40 78.02
C ILE A 894 43.54 56.61 77.68
N THR A 895 44.37 55.59 77.85
CA THR A 895 45.82 55.68 77.63
C THR A 895 46.22 55.46 76.16
N ASN A 896 45.46 54.67 75.41
CA ASN A 896 45.60 54.57 73.96
C ASN A 896 45.30 55.89 73.23
N ASN A 897 44.36 56.71 73.74
CA ASN A 897 44.00 58.00 73.14
C ASN A 897 45.00 59.14 73.41
N THR A 898 45.93 58.99 74.36
CA THR A 898 46.87 60.06 74.77
C THR A 898 48.33 59.85 74.31
N THR A 899 48.68 58.69 73.77
CA THR A 899 50.02 58.34 73.25
C THR A 899 50.15 58.62 71.74
N LEU A 900 49.96 59.87 71.33
CA LEU A 900 50.31 60.33 69.98
C LEU A 900 51.78 60.79 70.00
N THR A 901 52.76 59.93 69.62
CA THR A 901 54.02 60.29 68.89
C THR A 901 55.23 59.32 68.97
N SER A 902 55.19 58.14 69.59
CA SER A 902 56.31 57.17 69.42
C SER A 902 55.85 55.72 69.37
N ARG A 903 56.05 55.06 68.23
CA ARG A 903 55.58 53.71 67.87
C ARG A 903 56.35 52.53 68.47
N ASN A 904 57.15 52.72 69.51
CA ASN A 904 58.00 51.64 70.06
C ASN A 904 57.64 51.30 71.52
N SER A 905 56.37 50.96 71.79
CA SER A 905 55.97 50.25 73.01
C SER A 905 55.02 49.11 72.63
N SER A 906 55.43 47.89 72.94
CA SER A 906 55.04 46.63 72.30
C SER A 906 53.71 45.99 72.72
N MET A 907 52.68 46.76 73.12
CA MET A 907 51.32 46.24 73.32
C MET A 907 50.28 47.38 73.24
N GLN A 908 49.46 47.40 72.19
CA GLN A 908 48.35 48.36 72.03
C GLN A 908 47.07 47.59 71.68
N TYR A 909 46.19 47.36 72.67
CA TYR A 909 44.98 46.54 72.49
C TYR A 909 43.84 47.32 71.83
N THR A 910 43.11 46.68 70.92
CA THR A 910 41.91 47.28 70.26
C THR A 910 40.63 46.56 70.69
N PHE A 911 39.57 47.31 71.01
CA PHE A 911 38.28 46.75 71.45
C PHE A 911 37.29 46.55 70.30
N ILE A 912 36.75 45.34 70.18
CA ILE A 912 35.86 44.96 69.06
C ILE A 912 34.37 44.93 69.39
N ARG A 913 33.97 44.93 70.67
CA ARG A 913 32.55 44.98 71.08
C ARG A 913 31.77 46.18 70.48
N PRO A 914 32.33 47.39 70.29
CA PRO A 914 31.60 48.50 69.67
C PRO A 914 31.16 48.21 68.22
N TYR A 915 31.92 47.39 67.49
CA TYR A 915 31.70 47.14 66.06
C TYR A 915 30.88 45.87 65.80
N TYR A 916 31.05 44.83 66.60
CA TYR A 916 30.40 43.53 66.41
C TYR A 916 29.43 43.14 67.53
N GLY A 917 29.38 43.89 68.63
CA GLY A 917 28.57 43.58 69.82
C GLY A 917 27.07 43.84 69.68
N GLN A 918 26.61 44.38 68.55
CA GLN A 918 25.17 44.53 68.26
C GLN A 918 24.49 43.17 68.03
N ASN A 919 25.25 42.11 67.71
CA ASN A 919 24.72 40.76 67.51
C ASN A 919 25.27 39.79 68.58
N PRO A 920 24.42 39.20 69.43
CA PRO A 920 24.86 38.31 70.51
C PRO A 920 25.44 36.97 70.01
N THR A 921 25.17 36.59 68.77
CA THR A 921 25.73 35.38 68.14
C THR A 921 27.17 35.58 67.66
N LEU A 922 27.59 36.81 67.36
CA LEU A 922 28.97 37.10 66.97
C LEU A 922 29.92 37.11 68.18
N SER A 923 29.43 37.41 69.39
CA SER A 923 30.28 37.39 70.59
C SER A 923 30.80 36.01 70.93
N SER A 924 29.99 34.96 70.79
CA SER A 924 30.45 33.58 70.98
C SER A 924 31.43 33.16 69.88
N PHE A 925 31.28 33.64 68.65
CA PHE A 925 32.25 33.37 67.58
C PHE A 925 33.64 33.93 67.88
N PHE A 926 33.74 35.20 68.29
CA PHE A 926 35.05 35.79 68.60
C PHE A 926 35.66 35.24 69.89
N ILE A 927 34.86 35.03 70.95
CA ILE A 927 35.36 34.60 72.27
C ILE A 927 35.58 33.08 72.31
N ASP A 928 34.58 32.28 71.90
CA ASP A 928 34.61 30.83 72.08
C ASP A 928 35.30 30.12 70.90
N LEU A 929 35.14 30.61 69.66
CA LEU A 929 35.67 29.94 68.45
C LEU A 929 37.02 30.48 67.96
N LEU A 930 37.29 31.79 68.07
CA LEU A 930 38.56 32.42 67.70
C LEU A 930 39.46 32.74 68.92
N HIS A 931 38.99 32.46 70.14
CA HIS A 931 39.74 32.64 71.39
C HIS A 931 40.21 34.08 71.69
N VAL A 932 39.44 35.09 71.26
CA VAL A 932 39.69 36.49 71.63
C VAL A 932 39.45 36.68 73.13
N LYS A 933 40.38 37.34 73.84
CA LYS A 933 40.25 37.63 75.29
C LYS A 933 38.96 38.42 75.57
N GLN A 934 38.13 37.91 76.48
CA GLN A 934 36.86 38.56 76.84
C GLN A 934 37.06 39.86 77.64
N GLN A 935 38.06 39.89 78.53
CA GLN A 935 38.43 41.03 79.37
C GLN A 935 39.96 41.11 79.54
N PRO A 936 40.54 42.29 79.82
CA PRO A 936 41.98 42.42 80.07
C PRO A 936 42.40 41.73 81.38
N THR A 937 43.57 41.09 81.41
CA THR A 937 44.12 40.43 82.61
C THR A 937 44.99 41.39 83.43
N LEU A 938 45.34 41.02 84.67
CA LEU A 938 46.18 41.87 85.54
C LEU A 938 47.55 42.16 84.93
N GLU A 939 48.12 41.20 84.19
CA GLU A 939 49.39 41.36 83.47
C GLU A 939 49.28 42.36 82.31
N ASP A 940 48.10 42.53 81.72
CA ASP A 940 47.84 43.53 80.68
C ASP A 940 47.80 44.97 81.24
N TYR A 941 47.49 45.14 82.54
CA TYR A 941 47.47 46.45 83.21
C TYR A 941 48.81 46.88 83.84
N LEU A 942 49.71 45.95 84.17
CA LEU A 942 50.99 46.25 84.82
C LEU A 942 51.91 47.22 84.03
N PRO A 943 52.02 47.15 82.69
CA PRO A 943 52.80 48.10 81.90
C PRO A 943 52.27 49.55 81.93
N LEU A 944 51.01 49.76 82.34
CA LEU A 944 50.45 51.12 82.47
C LEU A 944 51.00 51.86 83.69
N LEU A 945 51.33 51.14 84.77
CA LEU A 945 51.95 51.77 85.95
C LEU A 945 53.28 52.43 85.57
N SER A 946 54.17 51.72 84.87
CA SER A 946 55.49 52.26 84.47
C SER A 946 55.42 53.45 83.50
N ASN A 947 54.41 53.49 82.62
CA ASN A 947 54.22 54.59 81.66
C ASN A 947 53.49 55.81 82.26
N VAL A 948 52.59 55.64 83.22
CA VAL A 948 51.80 56.75 83.82
C VAL A 948 52.60 57.53 84.87
N ILE A 949 53.50 56.87 85.62
CA ILE A 949 54.38 57.52 86.62
C ILE A 949 55.22 58.65 86.00
N ASN A 950 55.61 58.52 84.74
CA ASN A 950 56.51 59.47 84.08
C ASN A 950 55.84 60.69 83.43
N ARG A 951 54.50 60.78 83.35
CA ARG A 951 53.88 61.84 82.51
C ARG A 951 52.70 62.65 83.08
N LYS A 952 51.87 62.17 84.03
CA LYS A 952 50.84 63.01 84.70
C LYS A 952 50.42 62.47 86.09
N LYS A 953 50.41 63.32 87.13
CA LYS A 953 50.10 62.93 88.53
C LYS A 953 48.61 62.62 88.81
N GLU A 954 47.66 63.06 88.00
CA GLU A 954 46.21 62.99 88.32
C GLU A 954 45.55 61.61 88.16
N TYR A 955 46.13 60.69 87.39
CA TYR A 955 45.52 59.37 87.14
C TYR A 955 46.18 58.22 87.91
N ILE A 956 47.30 58.50 88.58
CA ILE A 956 48.10 57.52 89.31
C ILE A 956 47.25 56.79 90.35
N TRP A 957 46.46 57.52 91.15
CA TRP A 957 45.59 56.93 92.19
C TRP A 957 44.50 56.01 91.65
N ARG A 958 43.98 56.29 90.45
CA ARG A 958 42.91 55.48 89.83
C ARG A 958 43.47 54.18 89.23
N CYS A 959 44.65 54.24 88.62
CA CYS A 959 45.40 53.05 88.18
C CYS A 959 45.82 52.19 89.39
N ILE A 960 46.32 52.84 90.45
CA ILE A 960 46.66 52.20 91.72
C ILE A 960 45.45 51.48 92.31
N ASP A 961 44.30 52.15 92.47
CA ASP A 961 43.11 51.54 93.07
C ASP A 961 42.62 50.32 92.26
N VAL A 962 42.53 50.42 90.94
CA VAL A 962 42.08 49.31 90.09
C VAL A 962 43.07 48.14 90.09
N ILE A 963 44.39 48.40 89.98
CA ILE A 963 45.40 47.34 89.99
C ILE A 963 45.49 46.70 91.38
N THR A 964 45.31 47.46 92.46
CA THR A 964 45.31 46.92 93.83
C THR A 964 44.09 46.04 94.08
N ARG A 965 42.90 46.45 93.61
CA ARG A 965 41.68 45.62 93.70
C ARG A 965 41.80 44.33 92.89
N LEU A 966 42.33 44.41 91.66
CA LEU A 966 42.53 43.23 90.82
C LEU A 966 43.61 42.30 91.40
N ALA A 967 44.68 42.84 92.02
CA ALA A 967 45.71 42.03 92.65
C ALA A 967 45.25 41.34 93.94
N PHE A 968 44.35 41.99 94.69
CA PHE A 968 43.64 41.38 95.81
C PHE A 968 42.72 40.26 95.33
N ALA A 969 41.96 40.47 94.26
CA ALA A 969 41.09 39.45 93.68
C ALA A 969 41.86 38.23 93.14
N GLN A 970 43.11 38.42 92.67
CA GLN A 970 43.94 37.36 92.10
C GLN A 970 45.02 36.81 93.07
N ASN A 971 45.00 37.17 94.36
CA ASN A 971 45.98 36.73 95.38
C ASN A 971 47.47 36.98 95.02
N LYS A 972 47.78 37.94 94.14
CA LYS A 972 49.15 38.31 93.72
C LYS A 972 49.68 39.55 94.47
N GLN A 973 49.51 39.60 95.79
CA GLN A 973 49.81 40.80 96.62
C GLN A 973 51.30 41.16 96.69
N THR A 974 52.21 40.19 96.58
CA THR A 974 53.66 40.39 96.63
C THR A 974 54.20 41.15 95.42
N LEU A 975 53.63 40.94 94.24
CA LEU A 975 54.03 41.63 93.01
C LEU A 975 53.72 43.14 93.08
N VAL A 976 52.56 43.49 93.66
CA VAL A 976 52.12 44.88 93.82
C VAL A 976 52.95 45.62 94.86
N ARG A 977 53.31 44.99 95.99
CA ARG A 977 54.19 45.61 96.99
C ARG A 977 55.57 45.99 96.42
N GLY A 978 56.16 45.15 95.57
CA GLY A 978 57.46 45.41 94.95
C GLY A 978 57.44 46.57 93.95
N VAL A 979 56.37 46.70 93.17
CA VAL A 979 56.19 47.83 92.23
C VAL A 979 55.85 49.11 93.00
N PHE A 980 54.94 49.06 93.99
CA PHE A 980 54.56 50.23 94.79
C PHE A 980 55.70 50.81 95.63
N ALA A 981 56.56 49.95 96.19
CA ALA A 981 57.74 50.39 96.95
C ALA A 981 58.75 51.13 96.06
N LYS A 982 58.87 50.74 94.78
CA LYS A 982 59.71 51.42 93.78
C LYS A 982 59.10 52.75 93.31
N THR A 983 57.77 52.83 93.23
CA THR A 983 57.08 54.07 92.83
C THR A 983 56.95 55.12 93.94
N LEU A 984 56.86 54.71 95.22
CA LEU A 984 56.85 55.65 96.36
C LEU A 984 58.24 56.23 96.68
N THR A 985 59.30 55.62 96.16
CA THR A 985 60.68 56.13 96.27
C THR A 985 61.08 57.05 95.10
N GLU A 986 60.34 57.03 93.98
CA GLU A 986 60.54 57.90 92.80
C GLU A 986 59.52 59.07 92.70
N ILE A 987 58.53 59.15 93.60
CA ILE A 987 57.58 60.28 93.78
C ILE A 987 58.08 61.20 94.88
#